data_AF-A0A8H2WVG8-F1
#
_entry.id   AF-A0A8H2WVG8-F1
#
_cell.length_a   1.000
_cell.length_b   1.000
_cell.length_c   1.000
_cell.angle_alpha   90.00
_cell.angle_beta   90.00
_cell.angle_gamma   90.00
#
_symmetry.space_group_name_H-M   'P 1'
#
loop_
_entity.id
_entity.type
_entity.pdbx_description
1 polymer ?
#
loop_
_entity_poly.entity_id
_entity_poly.type
_entity_poly.pdbx_seq_one_letter_code
_entity_poly.pdbx_strand_id
1 'polypeptide(L)'
;MSLRLGLTNSFLDLNALDKAAKFWEDSNQTPAKDVHSIVSQLEDVDTEENNDSVVYDFRVKASRAFSTDGTFESSEVLDILNKLKSHAHLQPLLNSMGEHLISERPEDEVSNYIMDLVGMDEMELVFQVMSHRRAVGNALLGLDSDSTRAGESGPRKATQLNGVFDDGRVAFTAEEAKRRVEDSLRANEARPLFSGTAIGGDAPEYPHVYTSGNNIHGNILSMFGSKFLLPLGTQRHTNEQYQEVIIPPAKAVPPRINERPIPVGELDTLARGCFPGYRSLNRIQSIVYPTAYTTNENMLICAPTGAGKTDVAMLTILRVIDQHLSSKDNPQQLASLIRKKDFKIIYVAPMKALAAEIVRKLGKRLAWLDIKVRELTGDMQLTKAEIAETQIIVTTPEKWDVVTRKPTGEGELASKIKLLIIDEIHLLNDERGAVIETIIARTLRQVESTQSVIRVVGLSATLPNYVDVADFVGANRERGLFYFDSSFRPVPLEQHFLGIKGKAGSPMAKKNLDEVVFEKVSELVKEGHQVMVFVHARKETVKSALALKEAATADDSLEFFSCMEHPQYQSFRREIGASRNKEMKQLFEDGFGIHHAGMLRSDRNMMEKMFEARAIKVLCCTATLAWGVNLPAHAVIIKGTQVYDSARGAFVDLSVLDVLQIFGRAGRPGMESSGVGYICTNEDKLDHYLNVMTSQHPIESKLVSGIVDSLNAEIALGTVSTLQEAVSWLGYTYLFVRMRRNPFHYGISREMILDDPQLGGRRMELVTSAAKKLDSCGMIKFDARTESLTIADLGLIAAKYYIRHASIEVYNEVFKPKMSESDLLVMLSKSTEFSQIQTRENEYPELEALLKNEEIVVCQLPEPKQENTSNRRVGVSTPGEKAHGKGKGGDTANRKPSPIDTVEGKVNVLLQAYISKAQVQDFALVSDMAYVAQNGGRIIRALLEIAVSRKFASTAASLAQMSLAVEKRIWPFANPMEQFPELSRDLMHNLTTWADDLSPAELAEHSAEELGALIHMNHKHGGALLKVAKSFPHIELSWKQQYEDSN
;
A
#
# COMPACT_ATOMS: atom_id res chain seq x y z
N MET A 1 13.32 -39.44 9.45
CA MET A 1 12.95 -38.11 9.97
C MET A 1 14.16 -37.32 10.48
N SER A 2 15.35 -37.47 9.87
CA SER A 2 16.61 -36.77 10.25
C SER A 2 17.16 -35.87 9.12
N LEU A 3 16.55 -35.89 7.93
CA LEU A 3 17.00 -35.11 6.76
C LEU A 3 16.21 -33.81 6.51
N ARG A 4 15.57 -33.24 7.53
CA ARG A 4 14.75 -32.00 7.38
C ARG A 4 15.24 -30.77 8.14
N LEU A 5 16.39 -30.81 8.83
CA LEU A 5 16.80 -29.70 9.70
C LEU A 5 18.18 -29.07 9.45
N GLY A 6 18.98 -29.52 8.48
CA GLY A 6 20.13 -28.74 7.98
C GLY A 6 21.03 -28.09 9.06
N LEU A 7 21.33 -28.81 10.15
CA LEU A 7 22.28 -28.36 11.17
C LEU A 7 23.65 -28.91 10.83
N THR A 8 24.50 -28.07 10.25
CA THR A 8 25.93 -28.35 10.13
C THR A 8 26.59 -28.20 11.49
N ASN A 9 27.34 -29.25 11.88
CA ASN A 9 28.22 -29.37 13.04
C ASN A 9 28.69 -28.03 13.65
N SER A 10 28.22 -27.73 14.85
CA SER A 10 29.00 -27.01 15.86
C SER A 10 28.62 -27.53 17.25
N PHE A 11 29.65 -27.75 18.05
CA PHE A 11 29.70 -28.44 19.35
C PHE A 11 28.50 -28.22 20.27
N LEU A 12 27.71 -29.29 20.47
CA LEU A 12 26.85 -29.45 21.65
C LEU A 12 27.74 -30.02 22.78
N ASP A 13 28.12 -29.17 23.73
CA ASP A 13 28.81 -29.59 24.95
C ASP A 13 27.79 -30.30 25.87
N LEU A 14 27.79 -31.63 25.79
CA LEU A 14 26.94 -32.51 26.59
C LEU A 14 27.15 -32.30 28.11
N ASN A 15 28.29 -31.76 28.55
CA ASN A 15 28.53 -31.42 29.96
C ASN A 15 27.77 -30.16 30.42
N ALA A 16 27.39 -29.27 29.51
CA ALA A 16 26.62 -28.08 29.84
C ALA A 16 25.13 -28.41 30.07
N LEU A 17 24.60 -29.37 29.31
CA LEU A 17 23.24 -29.91 29.50
C LEU A 17 23.13 -30.72 30.80
N ASP A 18 24.17 -31.48 31.16
CA ASP A 18 24.22 -32.25 32.41
C ASP A 18 24.34 -31.35 33.66
N LYS A 19 25.03 -30.20 33.53
CA LYS A 19 25.06 -29.15 34.57
C LYS A 19 23.74 -28.39 34.70
N ALA A 20 23.02 -28.17 33.60
CA ALA A 20 21.70 -27.52 33.62
C ALA A 20 20.61 -28.45 34.20
N ALA A 21 20.70 -29.76 33.93
CA ALA A 21 19.84 -30.78 34.53
C ALA A 21 20.08 -30.88 36.06
N LYS A 22 21.34 -30.90 36.51
CA LYS A 22 21.67 -30.87 37.94
C LYS A 22 21.23 -29.60 38.65
N PHE A 23 21.29 -28.44 38.00
CA PHE A 23 20.80 -27.18 38.57
C PHE A 23 19.27 -27.20 38.79
N TRP A 24 18.53 -27.87 37.90
CA TRP A 24 17.08 -28.06 38.03
C TRP A 24 16.68 -29.12 39.07
N GLU A 25 17.52 -30.14 39.29
CA GLU A 25 17.32 -31.14 40.35
C GLU A 25 17.67 -30.60 41.75
N ASP A 26 18.69 -29.73 41.87
CA ASP A 26 19.11 -29.16 43.17
C ASP A 26 18.23 -27.99 43.65
N SER A 27 17.40 -27.40 42.78
CA SER A 27 16.56 -26.23 43.13
C SER A 27 15.20 -26.60 43.76
N ASN A 28 14.90 -27.90 43.92
CA ASN A 28 13.58 -28.38 44.34
C ASN A 28 13.60 -29.14 45.68
N GLN A 29 14.33 -28.62 46.67
CA GLN A 29 14.31 -29.13 48.04
C GLN A 29 14.26 -28.00 49.08
N THR A 30 13.05 -27.53 49.43
CA THR A 30 12.51 -27.63 50.81
C THR A 30 11.08 -27.05 50.91
N PRO A 31 10.19 -27.64 51.74
CA PRO A 31 8.78 -27.28 51.85
C PRO A 31 8.44 -26.52 53.14
N ALA A 32 7.46 -25.61 53.09
CA ALA A 32 6.69 -25.12 54.24
C ALA A 32 5.30 -24.69 53.72
N LYS A 33 4.26 -25.51 53.90
CA LYS A 33 3.34 -25.64 55.03
C LYS A 33 2.15 -24.64 55.00
N ASP A 34 0.97 -25.25 55.07
CA ASP A 34 -0.35 -24.74 55.48
C ASP A 34 -1.22 -23.98 54.46
N VAL A 35 -1.96 -24.75 53.66
CA VAL A 35 -3.21 -24.32 52.96
C VAL A 35 -4.40 -25.21 53.37
N HIS A 36 -4.32 -25.93 54.50
CA HIS A 36 -5.37 -26.85 54.95
C HIS A 36 -6.26 -26.33 56.09
N SER A 37 -6.27 -25.02 56.31
CA SER A 37 -7.17 -24.36 57.26
C SER A 37 -7.98 -23.32 56.49
N ILE A 38 -9.31 -23.45 56.47
CA ILE A 38 -10.33 -22.60 55.83
C ILE A 38 -10.96 -23.17 54.53
N VAL A 39 -11.15 -24.49 54.41
CA VAL A 39 -12.18 -25.06 53.50
C VAL A 39 -13.06 -26.11 54.22
N SER A 40 -13.26 -25.94 55.52
CA SER A 40 -14.18 -26.78 56.29
C SER A 40 -15.10 -25.89 57.11
N GLN A 41 -16.06 -25.26 56.43
CA GLN A 41 -17.32 -24.74 56.98
C GLN A 41 -18.16 -24.12 55.85
N LEU A 42 -18.72 -24.99 55.01
CA LEU A 42 -19.95 -24.71 54.26
C LEU A 42 -20.84 -25.93 54.47
N GLU A 43 -21.82 -25.79 55.34
CA GLU A 43 -23.13 -26.44 55.24
C GLU A 43 -24.11 -25.71 56.17
N ASP A 44 -25.25 -25.35 55.56
CA ASP A 44 -26.60 -25.28 56.11
C ASP A 44 -27.22 -23.99 56.72
N VAL A 45 -28.13 -23.41 55.89
CA VAL A 45 -29.58 -23.19 56.13
C VAL A 45 -30.11 -21.75 56.36
N ASP A 46 -30.89 -21.33 55.35
CA ASP A 46 -32.16 -20.57 55.26
C ASP A 46 -32.38 -19.10 55.70
N THR A 47 -32.88 -18.36 54.68
CA THR A 47 -33.94 -17.31 54.64
C THR A 47 -33.81 -16.03 55.47
N GLU A 48 -33.65 -14.87 54.81
CA GLU A 48 -34.73 -13.89 54.52
C GLU A 48 -34.19 -12.61 53.85
N GLU A 49 -35.11 -11.87 53.24
CA GLU A 49 -35.00 -10.73 52.31
C GLU A 49 -34.28 -9.47 52.86
N ASN A 50 -33.44 -8.82 52.01
CA ASN A 50 -33.67 -7.48 51.46
C ASN A 50 -32.38 -6.77 50.99
N ASN A 51 -32.51 -6.15 49.81
CA ASN A 51 -31.87 -4.96 49.25
C ASN A 51 -30.36 -4.70 49.28
N ASP A 52 -29.95 -4.28 48.09
CA ASP A 52 -28.93 -3.31 47.70
C ASP A 52 -27.45 -3.72 47.51
N SER A 53 -27.04 -3.39 46.29
CA SER A 53 -25.73 -3.40 45.65
C SER A 53 -24.55 -3.04 46.54
N VAL A 54 -23.50 -3.87 46.50
CA VAL A 54 -22.14 -3.45 46.85
C VAL A 54 -21.13 -4.02 45.85
N VAL A 55 -20.35 -3.10 45.28
CA VAL A 55 -19.21 -3.27 44.38
C VAL A 55 -18.00 -3.77 45.17
N TYR A 56 -17.29 -4.79 44.67
CA TYR A 56 -16.00 -5.21 45.22
C TYR A 56 -14.83 -4.55 44.47
N ASP A 57 -14.05 -3.77 45.22
CA ASP A 57 -12.77 -3.15 44.85
C ASP A 57 -11.63 -4.17 45.03
N PHE A 58 -10.83 -4.42 44.00
CA PHE A 58 -9.60 -5.21 44.07
C PHE A 58 -8.39 -4.30 43.76
N ARG A 59 -7.69 -3.88 44.82
CA ARG A 59 -6.36 -3.25 44.75
C ARG A 59 -5.28 -4.30 44.53
N VAL A 60 -4.52 -4.18 43.44
CA VAL A 60 -3.21 -4.85 43.28
C VAL A 60 -2.11 -3.83 43.58
N LYS A 61 -1.29 -4.17 44.58
CA LYS A 61 -0.04 -3.47 44.95
C LYS A 61 0.99 -3.60 43.83
N ALA A 62 1.44 -2.47 43.29
CA ALA A 62 2.70 -2.39 42.56
C ALA A 62 3.70 -1.55 43.37
N SER A 63 4.61 -2.24 44.02
CA SER A 63 5.81 -1.68 44.64
C SER A 63 6.81 -1.24 43.58
N ARG A 64 7.26 0.01 43.59
CA ARG A 64 8.59 0.41 43.13
C ARG A 64 9.01 1.70 43.83
N ALA A 65 10.03 1.56 44.68
CA ALA A 65 10.72 2.65 45.33
C ALA A 65 11.58 3.42 44.33
N PHE A 66 11.51 4.75 44.37
CA PHE A 66 12.64 5.63 44.09
C PHE A 66 12.57 6.82 45.07
N SER A 67 13.77 7.22 45.50
CA SER A 67 14.11 8.05 46.65
C SER A 67 13.47 9.44 46.71
N THR A 68 13.01 9.79 47.91
CA THR A 68 12.51 11.08 48.37
C THR A 68 13.63 12.02 48.81
N ASP A 69 13.53 13.30 48.41
CA ASP A 69 14.03 14.43 49.20
C ASP A 69 12.98 15.56 49.15
N GLY A 70 12.46 15.95 50.33
CA GLY A 70 11.89 17.28 50.63
C GLY A 70 10.39 17.53 50.42
N THR A 71 9.59 17.48 51.50
CA THR A 71 8.77 18.59 52.04
C THR A 71 7.80 18.07 53.12
N PHE A 72 8.00 18.49 54.37
CA PHE A 72 7.28 18.02 55.57
C PHE A 72 5.95 18.79 55.84
N GLU A 73 5.66 19.88 55.14
CA GLU A 73 4.50 20.78 55.43
C GLU A 73 3.14 20.26 54.91
N SER A 74 3.14 19.40 53.89
CA SER A 74 1.90 18.93 53.25
C SER A 74 1.11 17.91 54.09
N SER A 75 1.76 17.22 55.04
CA SER A 75 1.09 16.24 55.91
C SER A 75 0.24 16.89 57.02
N GLU A 76 0.68 18.03 57.58
CA GLU A 76 -0.04 18.69 58.68
C GLU A 76 -1.28 19.45 58.19
N VAL A 77 -1.16 20.13 57.05
CA VAL A 77 -2.31 20.82 56.41
C VAL A 77 -3.40 19.83 56.02
N LEU A 78 -3.03 18.62 55.57
CA LEU A 78 -3.98 17.56 55.25
C LEU A 78 -4.75 17.08 56.49
N ASP A 79 -4.09 16.99 57.64
CA ASP A 79 -4.73 16.60 58.92
C ASP A 79 -5.71 17.67 59.41
N ILE A 80 -5.33 18.95 59.30
CA ILE A 80 -6.21 20.09 59.62
C ILE A 80 -7.46 20.09 58.72
N LEU A 81 -7.29 19.87 57.41
CA LEU A 81 -8.42 19.80 56.47
C LEU A 81 -9.37 18.64 56.75
N ASN A 82 -8.83 17.49 57.18
CA ASN A 82 -9.65 16.34 57.55
C ASN A 82 -10.47 16.62 58.82
N LYS A 83 -9.90 17.31 59.81
CA LYS A 83 -10.60 17.75 61.03
C LYS A 83 -11.68 18.80 60.75
N LEU A 84 -11.44 19.72 59.82
CA LEU A 84 -12.46 20.67 59.38
C LEU A 84 -13.59 19.99 58.60
N LYS A 85 -13.28 18.98 57.77
CA LYS A 85 -14.26 18.22 57.00
C LYS A 85 -15.06 17.21 57.84
N SER A 86 -14.55 16.75 58.98
CA SER A 86 -15.30 15.86 59.87
C SER A 86 -16.48 16.56 60.56
N HIS A 87 -16.45 17.89 60.63
CA HIS A 87 -17.56 18.69 61.15
C HIS A 87 -18.63 18.89 60.06
N ALA A 88 -19.71 18.13 60.17
CA ALA A 88 -20.79 18.12 59.17
C ALA A 88 -21.44 19.50 58.96
N HIS A 89 -21.49 20.36 60.00
CA HIS A 89 -22.04 21.72 59.89
C HIS A 89 -21.12 22.71 59.18
N LEU A 90 -19.80 22.44 59.11
CA LEU A 90 -18.83 23.30 58.44
C LEU A 90 -18.75 23.04 56.93
N GLN A 91 -19.11 21.85 56.46
CA GLN A 91 -19.06 21.45 55.05
C GLN A 91 -19.63 22.48 54.05
N PRO A 92 -20.85 23.03 54.22
CA PRO A 92 -21.38 24.05 53.30
C PRO A 92 -20.68 25.41 53.42
N LEU A 93 -19.92 25.64 54.49
CA LEU A 93 -19.24 26.91 54.80
C LEU A 93 -17.74 26.87 54.48
N LEU A 94 -17.16 25.71 54.12
CA LEU A 94 -15.73 25.54 53.88
C LEU A 94 -15.15 26.49 52.82
N ASN A 95 -15.89 26.75 51.73
CA ASN A 95 -15.43 27.71 50.72
C ASN A 95 -15.44 29.14 51.26
N SER A 96 -16.47 29.54 52.01
CA SER A 96 -16.53 30.86 52.65
C SER A 96 -15.44 31.03 53.72
N MET A 97 -15.14 29.96 54.46
CA MET A 97 -14.00 29.91 55.38
C MET A 97 -12.68 30.07 54.63
N GLY A 98 -12.50 29.42 53.48
CA GLY A 98 -11.33 29.56 52.63
C GLY A 98 -11.11 31.00 52.14
N GLU A 99 -12.17 31.67 51.69
CA GLU A 99 -12.12 33.09 51.29
C GLU A 99 -11.74 34.02 52.46
N HIS A 100 -12.33 33.79 53.64
CA HIS A 100 -12.01 34.55 54.85
C HIS A 100 -10.56 34.34 55.32
N LEU A 101 -10.06 33.11 55.22
CA LEU A 101 -8.68 32.74 55.56
C LEU A 101 -7.65 33.41 54.64
N ILE A 102 -7.93 33.54 53.33
CA ILE A 102 -7.01 34.20 52.38
C ILE A 102 -7.16 35.73 52.40
N SER A 103 -8.28 36.26 52.91
CA SER A 103 -8.53 37.71 52.98
C SER A 103 -7.43 38.48 53.74
N GLU A 104 -7.25 39.77 53.47
CA GLU A 104 -6.28 40.64 54.17
C GLU A 104 -6.79 41.21 55.51
N ARG A 105 -7.86 40.63 56.09
CA ARG A 105 -8.43 41.10 57.37
C ARG A 105 -7.48 40.84 58.56
N PRO A 106 -7.54 41.66 59.63
CA PRO A 106 -6.75 41.48 60.84
C PRO A 106 -6.90 40.07 61.41
N GLU A 107 -5.81 39.48 61.94
CA GLU A 107 -5.82 38.10 62.45
C GLU A 107 -6.84 37.89 63.58
N ASP A 108 -7.05 38.89 64.43
CA ASP A 108 -8.03 38.84 65.52
C ASP A 108 -9.47 38.69 65.00
N GLU A 109 -9.82 39.37 63.89
CA GLU A 109 -11.16 39.26 63.27
C GLU A 109 -11.38 37.91 62.61
N VAL A 110 -10.34 37.37 61.94
CA VAL A 110 -10.42 36.06 61.30
C VAL A 110 -10.44 34.94 62.33
N SER A 111 -9.67 35.07 63.41
CA SER A 111 -9.69 34.12 64.51
C SER A 111 -11.05 34.11 65.21
N ASN A 112 -11.67 35.27 65.44
CA ASN A 112 -13.02 35.36 66.00
C ASN A 112 -14.06 34.73 65.06
N TYR A 113 -13.97 35.00 63.75
CA TYR A 113 -14.86 34.39 62.76
C TYR A 113 -14.77 32.86 62.73
N ILE A 114 -13.56 32.31 62.80
CA ILE A 114 -13.37 30.84 62.82
C ILE A 114 -13.80 30.26 64.17
N MET A 115 -13.57 30.98 65.28
CA MET A 115 -14.05 30.58 66.60
C MET A 115 -15.59 30.55 66.67
N ASP A 116 -16.28 31.49 66.03
CA ASP A 116 -17.74 31.50 65.94
C ASP A 116 -18.29 30.33 65.10
N LEU A 117 -17.54 29.88 64.08
CA LEU A 117 -17.94 28.78 63.19
C LEU A 117 -17.64 27.39 63.76
N VAL A 118 -16.44 27.21 64.29
CA VAL A 118 -15.97 25.92 64.83
C VAL A 118 -16.52 25.71 66.25
N GLY A 119 -16.70 26.79 67.02
CA GLY A 119 -17.19 26.76 68.40
C GLY A 119 -16.07 27.01 69.42
N MET A 120 -16.43 27.59 70.57
CA MET A 120 -15.45 27.95 71.62
C MET A 120 -14.74 26.76 72.26
N ASP A 121 -15.28 25.55 72.11
CA ASP A 121 -14.75 24.32 72.70
C ASP A 121 -13.57 23.72 71.90
N GLU A 122 -13.33 24.17 70.66
CA GLU A 122 -12.25 23.70 69.78
C GLU A 122 -11.13 24.73 69.55
N MET A 123 -10.70 25.41 70.61
CA MET A 123 -9.62 26.42 70.54
C MET A 123 -8.32 25.90 69.91
N GLU A 124 -8.00 24.61 70.08
CA GLU A 124 -6.81 24.00 69.49
C GLU A 124 -6.89 23.91 67.96
N LEU A 125 -8.07 23.60 67.41
CA LEU A 125 -8.27 23.57 65.96
C LEU A 125 -8.23 24.98 65.37
N VAL A 126 -8.81 25.97 66.05
CA VAL A 126 -8.73 27.39 65.63
C VAL A 126 -7.27 27.83 65.57
N PHE A 127 -6.45 27.47 66.58
CA PHE A 127 -5.02 27.80 66.58
C PHE A 127 -4.26 27.11 65.45
N GLN A 128 -4.53 25.82 65.17
CA GLN A 128 -3.92 25.07 64.07
C GLN A 128 -4.30 25.65 62.69
N VAL A 129 -5.55 26.08 62.52
CA VAL A 129 -6.02 26.72 61.29
C VAL A 129 -5.36 28.10 61.12
N MET A 130 -5.23 28.89 62.19
CA MET A 130 -4.59 30.19 62.13
C MET A 130 -3.07 30.10 61.89
N SER A 131 -2.39 29.10 62.46
CA SER A 131 -0.95 28.89 62.24
C SER A 131 -0.62 28.55 60.77
N HIS A 132 -1.56 27.96 60.05
CA HIS A 132 -1.44 27.62 58.62
C HIS A 132 -2.50 28.34 57.76
N ARG A 133 -2.95 29.54 58.17
CA ARG A 133 -4.10 30.29 57.61
C ARG A 133 -4.16 30.30 56.09
N ARG A 134 -3.06 30.69 55.43
CA ARG A 134 -3.02 30.79 53.95
C ARG A 134 -2.99 29.43 53.26
N ALA A 135 -2.26 28.46 53.80
CA ALA A 135 -2.15 27.12 53.22
C ALA A 135 -3.49 26.37 53.33
N VAL A 136 -4.15 26.44 54.49
CA VAL A 136 -5.49 25.88 54.72
C VAL A 136 -6.52 26.60 53.84
N GLY A 137 -6.48 27.94 53.77
CA GLY A 137 -7.38 28.71 52.92
C GLY A 137 -7.26 28.35 51.44
N ASN A 138 -6.04 28.31 50.91
CA ASN A 138 -5.77 27.93 49.52
C ASN A 138 -6.23 26.49 49.24
N ALA A 139 -5.99 25.57 50.16
CA ALA A 139 -6.42 24.18 50.01
C ALA A 139 -7.95 24.00 50.11
N LEU A 140 -8.65 24.80 50.91
CA LEU A 140 -10.12 24.82 50.95
C LEU A 140 -10.73 25.36 49.65
N LEU A 141 -10.08 26.32 49.00
CA LEU A 141 -10.52 26.87 47.70
C LEU A 141 -10.01 26.09 46.49
N GLY A 142 -9.18 25.05 46.68
CA GLY A 142 -8.55 24.32 45.58
C GLY A 142 -7.58 25.17 44.75
N LEU A 143 -6.96 26.18 45.37
CA LEU A 143 -5.95 27.02 44.76
C LEU A 143 -4.57 26.42 45.05
N ASP A 144 -3.96 25.76 44.06
CA ASP A 144 -2.61 25.20 44.20
C ASP A 144 -1.60 26.29 44.56
N SER A 145 -0.84 26.03 45.63
CA SER A 145 0.08 26.94 46.27
C SER A 145 1.42 27.08 45.52
N ASP A 146 1.37 27.56 44.27
CA ASP A 146 2.61 27.88 43.54
C ASP A 146 2.49 29.09 42.59
N SER A 147 1.68 30.08 42.97
CA SER A 147 1.63 31.36 42.26
C SER A 147 1.38 32.57 43.18
N THR A 148 2.40 32.96 43.95
CA THR A 148 2.46 34.31 44.52
C THR A 148 3.86 34.94 44.37
N ARG A 149 4.03 35.72 43.31
CA ARG A 149 4.69 37.03 43.35
C ARG A 149 4.05 37.95 42.31
N ALA A 150 3.16 38.82 42.82
CA ALA A 150 2.77 40.18 42.39
C ALA A 150 2.63 40.47 40.87
N GLY A 151 1.58 41.11 40.36
CA GLY A 151 0.55 41.95 40.96
C GLY A 151 0.21 43.08 39.97
N GLU A 152 -1.10 43.37 39.86
CA GLU A 152 -1.75 44.59 39.35
C GLU A 152 -1.96 44.87 37.84
N SER A 153 -3.25 45.06 37.55
CA SER A 153 -3.89 45.98 36.58
C SER A 153 -3.97 45.58 35.09
N GLY A 154 -5.21 45.45 34.58
CA GLY A 154 -5.50 45.58 33.15
C GLY A 154 -5.67 47.05 32.74
N PRO A 155 -6.22 47.38 31.55
CA PRO A 155 -6.25 46.64 30.27
C PRO A 155 -5.66 47.49 29.11
N ARG A 156 -5.13 46.87 28.04
CA ARG A 156 -5.25 47.27 26.60
C ARG A 156 -4.05 46.85 25.72
N LYS A 157 -4.43 46.28 24.56
CA LYS A 157 -3.84 46.31 23.20
C LYS A 157 -2.31 46.48 23.00
N ALA A 158 -1.85 45.60 22.11
CA ALA A 158 -0.81 45.78 21.08
C ALA A 158 0.58 45.18 21.38
N THR A 159 0.91 44.17 20.56
CA THR A 159 2.23 43.89 19.96
C THR A 159 3.48 44.04 20.81
N GLN A 160 4.15 42.93 21.11
CA GLN A 160 5.45 42.60 20.50
C GLN A 160 5.93 41.20 20.95
N LEU A 161 6.51 40.50 19.98
CA LEU A 161 7.35 39.32 20.16
C LEU A 161 8.49 39.64 21.12
N ASN A 162 8.78 38.71 22.03
CA ASN A 162 10.14 38.24 22.30
C ASN A 162 10.05 36.85 22.93
N GLY A 163 10.62 35.87 22.24
CA GLY A 163 10.69 34.50 22.70
C GLY A 163 11.82 34.29 23.69
N VAL A 164 11.58 33.36 24.62
CA VAL A 164 12.57 32.36 25.03
C VAL A 164 11.77 31.06 25.19
N PHE A 165 12.08 30.07 24.36
CA PHE A 165 11.60 28.71 24.51
C PHE A 165 12.46 28.04 25.58
N ASP A 166 11.82 27.47 26.61
CA ASP A 166 12.46 26.50 27.49
C ASP A 166 11.61 25.23 27.60
N ASP A 167 12.32 24.12 27.44
CA ASP A 167 12.01 22.69 27.47
C ASP A 167 10.54 22.17 27.49
N GLY A 168 9.92 22.09 26.31
CA GLY A 168 9.66 20.81 25.61
C GLY A 168 8.90 19.64 26.26
N ARG A 169 8.31 19.73 27.47
CA ARG A 169 7.55 18.63 28.08
C ARG A 169 6.20 19.08 28.64
N VAL A 170 5.15 18.95 27.84
CA VAL A 170 3.78 18.80 28.39
C VAL A 170 3.46 17.32 28.36
N ALA A 171 3.66 16.65 29.49
CA ALA A 171 3.18 15.29 29.71
C ALA A 171 1.74 15.40 30.25
N PHE A 172 0.75 14.97 29.46
CA PHE A 172 -0.57 14.73 30.02
C PHE A 172 -0.51 13.44 30.85
N THR A 173 -0.97 13.51 32.10
CA THR A 173 -1.13 12.33 32.92
C THR A 173 -2.26 11.45 32.37
N ALA A 174 -2.18 10.13 32.57
CA ALA A 174 -3.21 9.20 32.12
C ALA A 174 -4.60 9.51 32.70
N GLU A 175 -4.63 10.15 33.87
CA GLU A 175 -5.84 10.60 34.54
C GLU A 175 -6.47 11.83 33.86
N GLU A 176 -5.69 12.81 33.40
CA GLU A 176 -6.23 13.97 32.67
C GLU A 176 -6.80 13.59 31.29
N ALA A 177 -6.15 12.65 30.61
CA ALA A 177 -6.67 12.11 29.35
C ALA A 177 -8.00 11.37 29.57
N LYS A 178 -8.10 10.61 30.67
CA LYS A 178 -9.32 9.86 31.02
C LYS A 178 -10.46 10.80 31.46
N ARG A 179 -10.15 11.84 32.23
CA ARG A 179 -11.12 12.85 32.68
C ARG A 179 -11.74 13.62 31.52
N ARG A 180 -10.93 14.00 30.53
CA ARG A 180 -11.42 14.65 29.29
C ARG A 180 -12.32 13.74 28.46
N VAL A 181 -12.03 12.44 28.43
CA VAL A 181 -12.90 11.45 27.76
C VAL A 181 -14.23 11.31 28.49
N GLU A 182 -14.22 11.25 29.83
CA GLU A 182 -15.44 11.22 30.66
C GLU A 182 -16.28 12.50 30.54
N ASP A 183 -15.64 13.68 30.54
CA ASP A 183 -16.33 14.96 30.38
C ASP A 183 -16.97 15.08 28.99
N SER A 184 -16.29 14.57 27.95
CA SER A 184 -16.82 14.44 26.59
C SER A 184 -18.05 13.51 26.53
N LEU A 185 -18.01 12.39 27.26
CA LEU A 185 -19.12 11.43 27.32
C LEU A 185 -20.32 12.01 28.07
N ARG A 186 -20.11 12.67 29.20
CA ARG A 186 -21.17 13.37 29.95
C ARG A 186 -21.80 14.52 29.16
N ALA A 187 -21.00 15.26 28.39
CA ALA A 187 -21.51 16.31 27.50
C ALA A 187 -22.36 15.77 26.34
N ASN A 188 -22.20 14.48 25.99
CA ASN A 188 -23.03 13.79 24.99
C ASN A 188 -24.31 13.21 25.60
N GLU A 189 -24.27 12.75 26.86
CA GLU A 189 -25.45 12.24 27.59
C GLU A 189 -26.48 13.34 27.90
N ALA A 190 -26.04 14.60 28.09
CA ALA A 190 -26.92 15.72 28.44
C ALA A 190 -27.70 16.34 27.26
N ARG A 191 -27.65 15.77 26.05
CA ARG A 191 -28.28 16.37 24.85
C ARG A 191 -29.70 15.84 24.60
N PRO A 192 -30.73 16.70 24.39
CA PRO A 192 -32.07 16.26 24.03
C PRO A 192 -32.09 15.61 22.64
N LEU A 193 -32.76 14.46 22.53
CA LEU A 193 -32.72 13.58 21.35
C LEU A 193 -33.35 14.14 20.05
N PHE A 194 -34.09 15.26 20.09
CA PHE A 194 -34.66 15.87 18.89
C PHE A 194 -34.84 17.39 19.03
N SER A 195 -33.89 18.16 18.50
CA SER A 195 -34.15 19.54 18.04
C SER A 195 -33.57 19.69 16.64
N GLY A 196 -34.43 19.94 15.66
CA GLY A 196 -34.13 20.04 14.22
C GLY A 196 -33.29 21.26 13.81
N THR A 197 -32.28 21.61 14.60
CA THR A 197 -31.22 22.54 14.22
C THR A 197 -29.89 21.83 14.47
N ALA A 198 -29.20 21.48 13.39
CA ALA A 198 -27.80 21.08 13.47
C ALA A 198 -26.99 22.30 13.92
N ILE A 199 -26.82 22.47 15.23
CA ILE A 199 -25.81 23.37 15.76
C ILE A 199 -24.48 22.67 15.52
N GLY A 200 -23.69 23.21 14.58
CA GLY A 200 -22.33 22.76 14.34
C GLY A 200 -21.53 22.83 15.63
N GLY A 201 -21.14 21.66 16.16
CA GLY A 201 -19.90 21.61 16.92
C GLY A 201 -18.79 21.79 15.91
N ASP A 202 -17.93 22.80 16.11
CA ASP A 202 -16.75 22.99 15.28
C ASP A 202 -16.01 21.66 15.16
N ALA A 203 -15.79 21.21 13.92
CA ALA A 203 -14.97 20.04 13.69
C ALA A 203 -13.61 20.27 14.38
N PRO A 204 -13.05 19.27 15.08
CA PRO A 204 -11.77 19.44 15.78
C PRO A 204 -10.72 19.96 14.80
N GLU A 205 -10.21 21.16 15.07
CA GLU A 205 -9.21 21.80 14.23
C GLU A 205 -7.83 21.22 14.56
N TYR A 206 -7.27 20.48 13.62
CA TYR A 206 -5.94 19.89 13.80
C TYR A 206 -4.85 20.90 13.38
N PRO A 207 -3.73 21.01 14.13
CA PRO A 207 -2.75 22.08 13.95
C PRO A 207 -2.05 22.05 12.59
N HIS A 208 -1.92 20.85 12.00
CA HIS A 208 -1.23 20.58 10.75
C HIS A 208 -2.17 20.32 9.56
N VAL A 209 -3.43 20.77 9.68
CA VAL A 209 -4.38 20.84 8.57
C VAL A 209 -4.37 22.24 7.99
N TYR A 210 -3.97 22.34 6.72
CA TYR A 210 -3.85 23.58 5.98
C TYR A 210 -4.87 23.61 4.85
N THR A 211 -5.96 24.35 5.08
CA THR A 211 -7.05 24.56 4.12
C THR A 211 -7.18 26.04 3.79
N SER A 212 -7.55 26.33 2.55
CA SER A 212 -7.68 27.68 2.00
C SER A 212 -8.98 28.42 2.38
N GLY A 213 -9.85 27.81 3.19
CA GLY A 213 -11.09 28.42 3.66
C GLY A 213 -11.35 28.22 5.15
N ASN A 214 -11.54 29.32 5.88
CA ASN A 214 -12.09 29.34 7.27
C ASN A 214 -13.59 29.02 7.34
N ASN A 215 -14.19 28.70 6.20
CA ASN A 215 -15.35 27.86 6.15
C ASN A 215 -14.84 26.57 5.51
N ILE A 216 -15.14 25.42 6.12
CA ILE A 216 -15.54 24.25 5.34
C ILE A 216 -16.32 24.85 4.17
N HIS A 217 -15.77 24.84 2.94
CA HIS A 217 -16.51 25.28 1.76
C HIS A 217 -17.92 24.82 1.98
N GLY A 218 -18.93 25.71 2.02
CA GLY A 218 -20.30 25.46 2.50
C GLY A 218 -20.95 24.23 1.86
N ASN A 219 -20.40 23.07 2.18
CA ASN A 219 -20.61 21.73 1.70
C ASN A 219 -21.35 21.11 2.87
N ILE A 220 -22.51 21.69 3.14
CA ILE A 220 -23.49 21.08 3.99
C ILE A 220 -23.88 19.80 3.25
N LEU A 221 -23.35 18.68 3.73
CA LEU A 221 -23.93 17.36 3.46
C LEU A 221 -25.31 17.35 4.11
N SER A 222 -26.31 17.87 3.39
CA SER A 222 -27.69 17.59 3.73
C SER A 222 -27.95 16.13 3.41
N MET A 223 -28.42 15.38 4.41
CA MET A 223 -28.68 13.93 4.38
C MET A 223 -29.71 13.50 3.32
N PHE A 224 -30.27 14.43 2.52
CA PHE A 224 -31.34 14.21 1.54
C PHE A 224 -31.12 14.91 0.17
N GLY A 225 -29.88 14.95 -0.32
CA GLY A 225 -29.58 15.13 -1.76
C GLY A 225 -30.00 16.46 -2.41
N SER A 226 -29.04 17.37 -2.63
CA SER A 226 -28.84 18.12 -3.91
C SER A 226 -27.70 19.17 -3.83
N LYS A 227 -26.85 19.13 -4.88
CA LYS A 227 -25.87 20.09 -5.43
C LYS A 227 -24.77 20.71 -4.54
N PHE A 228 -23.53 20.31 -4.84
CA PHE A 228 -22.30 20.99 -4.42
C PHE A 228 -22.15 22.36 -5.12
N LEU A 229 -21.68 23.36 -4.38
CA LEU A 229 -21.34 24.67 -4.94
C LEU A 229 -19.96 24.61 -5.61
N LEU A 230 -19.88 25.04 -6.86
CA LEU A 230 -18.60 25.14 -7.59
C LEU A 230 -17.73 26.25 -6.98
N PRO A 231 -16.39 26.17 -7.10
CA PRO A 231 -15.49 27.21 -6.61
C PRO A 231 -15.84 28.61 -7.11
N LEU A 232 -15.56 29.62 -6.28
CA LEU A 232 -15.78 31.02 -6.66
C LEU A 232 -14.90 31.38 -7.87
N GLY A 233 -15.51 31.96 -8.89
CA GLY A 233 -14.85 32.31 -10.16
C GLY A 233 -14.96 31.24 -11.25
N THR A 234 -15.67 30.14 -11.02
CA THR A 234 -15.98 29.18 -12.08
C THR A 234 -16.81 29.83 -13.19
N GLN A 235 -16.34 29.72 -14.42
CA GLN A 235 -17.02 30.22 -15.62
C GLN A 235 -17.64 29.06 -16.40
N ARG A 236 -18.76 29.30 -17.08
CA ARG A 236 -19.40 28.33 -17.97
C ARG A 236 -19.60 28.96 -19.34
N HIS A 237 -19.01 28.35 -20.36
CA HIS A 237 -19.14 28.72 -21.77
C HIS A 237 -19.85 27.60 -22.51
N THR A 238 -20.67 27.93 -23.51
CA THR A 238 -21.42 26.92 -24.27
C THR A 238 -21.26 27.22 -25.75
N ASN A 239 -20.62 26.29 -26.46
CA ASN A 239 -20.37 26.35 -27.89
C ASN A 239 -21.32 25.39 -28.63
N GLU A 240 -21.28 25.38 -29.97
CA GLU A 240 -22.11 24.46 -30.77
C GLU A 240 -21.73 22.98 -30.56
N GLN A 241 -20.44 22.71 -30.37
CA GLN A 241 -19.89 21.36 -30.30
C GLN A 241 -19.71 20.83 -28.87
N TYR A 242 -19.57 21.72 -27.88
CA TYR A 242 -19.32 21.35 -26.49
C TYR A 242 -19.79 22.43 -25.50
N GLN A 243 -19.95 22.03 -24.24
CA GLN A 243 -20.07 22.93 -23.10
C GLN A 243 -18.76 22.92 -22.31
N GLU A 244 -18.23 24.08 -21.93
CA GLU A 244 -17.00 24.20 -21.16
C GLU A 244 -17.27 24.82 -19.79
N VAL A 245 -16.71 24.20 -18.74
CA VAL A 245 -16.71 24.74 -17.38
C VAL A 245 -15.27 24.92 -16.93
N ILE A 246 -14.89 26.16 -16.67
CA ILE A 246 -13.51 26.54 -16.30
C ILE A 246 -13.48 26.79 -14.80
N ILE A 247 -12.67 26.02 -14.08
CA ILE A 247 -12.39 26.21 -12.66
C ILE A 247 -11.02 26.90 -12.55
N PRO A 248 -10.98 28.12 -12.00
CA PRO A 248 -9.73 28.88 -11.91
C PRO A 248 -8.76 28.22 -10.92
N PRO A 249 -7.45 28.51 -11.05
CA PRO A 249 -6.46 28.01 -10.09
C PRO A 249 -6.77 28.43 -8.65
N ALA A 250 -6.58 27.51 -7.71
CA ALA A 250 -6.70 27.80 -6.29
C ALA A 250 -5.71 28.90 -5.88
N LYS A 251 -6.19 29.90 -5.13
CA LYS A 251 -5.32 30.95 -4.58
C LYS A 251 -4.38 30.35 -3.54
N ALA A 252 -3.08 30.62 -3.68
CA ALA A 252 -2.09 30.16 -2.72
C ALA A 252 -2.41 30.70 -1.32
N VAL A 253 -2.45 29.80 -0.32
CA VAL A 253 -2.63 30.20 1.08
C VAL A 253 -1.42 31.01 1.52
N PRO A 254 -1.56 32.20 2.11
CA PRO A 254 -0.42 32.95 2.61
C PRO A 254 0.30 32.14 3.71
N PRO A 255 1.64 32.24 3.82
CA PRO A 255 2.38 31.60 4.91
C PRO A 255 1.87 32.11 6.27
N ARG A 256 1.65 31.20 7.23
CA ARG A 256 1.40 31.60 8.62
C ARG A 256 2.63 32.35 9.16
N ILE A 257 2.45 33.15 10.21
CA ILE A 257 3.50 34.02 10.77
C ILE A 257 4.78 33.24 11.15
N ASN A 258 4.64 31.99 11.56
CA ASN A 258 5.77 31.13 11.97
C ASN A 258 6.31 30.24 10.83
N GLU A 259 5.77 30.34 9.61
CA GLU A 259 6.21 29.54 8.46
C GLU A 259 7.34 30.24 7.71
N ARG A 260 8.49 29.57 7.63
CA ARG A 260 9.59 29.98 6.74
C ARG A 260 10.20 28.77 6.03
N PRO A 261 10.66 28.91 4.78
CA PRO A 261 11.42 27.86 4.13
C PRO A 261 12.76 27.68 4.87
N ILE A 262 13.09 26.43 5.25
CA ILE A 262 14.33 26.11 5.97
C ILE A 262 15.50 26.09 4.98
N PRO A 263 16.50 26.98 5.11
CA PRO A 263 17.70 26.93 4.28
C PRO A 263 18.50 25.64 4.53
N VAL A 264 19.10 25.09 3.47
CA VAL A 264 19.93 23.87 3.59
C VAL A 264 21.16 24.10 4.49
N GLY A 265 21.59 25.35 4.64
CA GLY A 265 22.66 25.74 5.57
C GLY A 265 22.28 25.59 7.06
N GLU A 266 20.99 25.53 7.41
CA GLU A 266 20.53 25.30 8.78
C GLU A 266 20.39 23.80 9.10
N LEU A 267 20.37 22.94 8.07
CA LEU A 267 20.34 21.49 8.25
C LEU A 267 21.66 20.99 8.83
N ASP A 268 21.59 19.93 9.62
CA ASP A 268 22.76 19.24 10.15
C ASP A 268 23.61 18.62 9.02
N THR A 269 24.82 18.17 9.36
CA THR A 269 25.78 17.65 8.38
C THR A 269 25.25 16.46 7.60
N LEU A 270 24.50 15.57 8.27
CA LEU A 270 23.87 14.40 7.67
C LEU A 270 22.82 14.81 6.63
N ALA A 271 21.83 15.64 7.00
CA ALA A 271 20.80 16.04 6.08
C ALA A 271 21.36 16.92 4.95
N ARG A 272 22.27 17.85 5.25
CA ARG A 272 22.88 18.75 4.26
C ARG A 272 23.56 18.00 3.11
N GLY A 273 24.31 16.94 3.40
CA GLY A 273 24.99 16.15 2.36
C GLY A 273 24.03 15.43 1.41
N CYS A 274 22.78 15.18 1.83
CA CYS A 274 21.76 14.49 1.03
C CYS A 274 20.90 15.41 0.16
N PHE A 275 21.06 16.73 0.26
CA PHE A 275 20.38 17.71 -0.59
C PHE A 275 21.36 18.56 -1.42
N PRO A 276 22.22 17.94 -2.25
CA PRO A 276 23.17 18.69 -3.08
C PRO A 276 22.44 19.55 -4.12
N GLY A 277 22.79 20.83 -4.22
CA GLY A 277 22.19 21.79 -5.16
C GLY A 277 20.89 22.45 -4.68
N TYR A 278 20.41 22.11 -3.47
CA TYR A 278 19.25 22.77 -2.87
C TYR A 278 19.67 24.02 -2.10
N ARG A 279 18.94 25.12 -2.29
CA ARG A 279 19.13 26.35 -1.50
C ARG A 279 18.36 26.29 -0.18
N SER A 280 17.11 25.83 -0.24
CA SER A 280 16.21 25.64 0.89
C SER A 280 15.26 24.47 0.62
N LEU A 281 14.68 23.93 1.69
CA LEU A 281 13.52 23.05 1.59
C LEU A 281 12.30 23.86 1.09
N ASN A 282 11.38 23.19 0.40
CA ASN A 282 10.12 23.81 -0.03
C ASN A 282 9.19 24.05 1.18
N ARG A 283 8.09 24.76 0.98
CA ARG A 283 7.16 25.11 2.08
C ARG A 283 6.64 23.88 2.85
N ILE A 284 6.15 22.86 2.14
CA ILE A 284 5.62 21.63 2.76
C ILE A 284 6.74 20.89 3.51
N GLN A 285 7.88 20.70 2.86
CA GLN A 285 9.06 20.05 3.44
C GLN A 285 9.50 20.76 4.71
N SER A 286 9.46 22.10 4.73
CA SER A 286 9.84 22.92 5.90
C SER A 286 8.85 22.77 7.06
N ILE A 287 7.55 22.73 6.78
CA ILE A 287 6.50 22.50 7.78
C ILE A 287 6.63 21.10 8.40
N VAL A 288 6.91 20.10 7.55
CA VAL A 288 6.96 18.69 7.96
C VAL A 288 8.32 18.31 8.58
N TYR A 289 9.38 19.11 8.33
CA TYR A 289 10.76 18.82 8.76
C TYR A 289 10.91 18.52 10.25
N PRO A 290 10.33 19.29 11.20
CA PRO A 290 10.46 19.00 12.62
C PRO A 290 9.96 17.59 12.96
N THR A 291 8.75 17.22 12.54
CA THR A 291 8.21 15.89 12.81
C THR A 291 8.95 14.80 12.04
N ALA A 292 9.27 15.01 10.75
CA ALA A 292 9.94 14.01 9.92
C ALA A 292 11.36 13.68 10.40
N TYR A 293 12.16 14.70 10.72
CA TYR A 293 13.58 14.54 11.00
C TYR A 293 13.92 14.44 12.50
N THR A 294 13.11 15.01 13.40
CA THR A 294 13.46 15.03 14.83
C THR A 294 12.69 14.00 15.67
N THR A 295 11.56 13.50 15.18
CA THR A 295 10.70 12.55 15.92
C THR A 295 10.61 11.18 15.24
N ASN A 296 10.08 10.19 15.96
CA ASN A 296 9.78 8.85 15.44
C ASN A 296 8.27 8.60 15.28
N GLU A 297 7.46 9.65 15.35
CA GLU A 297 6.01 9.55 15.20
C GLU A 297 5.67 8.94 13.84
N ASN A 298 4.62 8.11 13.83
CA ASN A 298 3.98 7.69 12.60
C ASN A 298 3.37 8.91 11.91
N MET A 299 3.45 8.96 10.59
CA MET A 299 3.05 10.15 9.84
C MET A 299 2.13 9.80 8.68
N LEU A 300 1.14 10.66 8.44
CA LEU A 300 0.39 10.71 7.20
C LEU A 300 0.55 12.09 6.58
N ILE A 301 1.05 12.13 5.35
CA ILE A 301 1.21 13.37 4.59
C ILE A 301 0.31 13.33 3.36
N CYS A 302 -0.78 14.10 3.41
CA CYS A 302 -1.67 14.35 2.28
C CYS A 302 -1.28 15.67 1.62
N ALA A 303 -0.65 15.61 0.45
CA ALA A 303 -0.20 16.79 -0.28
C ALA A 303 -0.45 16.64 -1.78
N PRO A 304 -0.69 17.74 -2.53
CA PRO A 304 -0.86 17.70 -3.98
C PRO A 304 0.31 17.01 -4.70
N THR A 305 0.03 16.40 -5.84
CA THR A 305 1.06 15.81 -6.70
C THR A 305 2.07 16.87 -7.12
N GLY A 306 3.35 16.51 -7.14
CA GLY A 306 4.45 17.43 -7.42
C GLY A 306 4.95 18.25 -6.23
N ALA A 307 4.29 18.21 -5.07
CA ALA A 307 4.68 19.02 -3.90
C ALA A 307 5.94 18.52 -3.13
N GLY A 308 6.66 17.53 -3.67
CA GLY A 308 7.93 17.07 -3.11
C GLY A 308 7.83 16.00 -2.01
N LYS A 309 6.80 15.13 -2.05
CA LYS A 309 6.59 14.03 -1.08
C LYS A 309 7.80 13.10 -0.93
N THR A 310 8.52 12.82 -2.02
CA THR A 310 9.73 11.99 -1.98
C THR A 310 10.85 12.58 -1.12
N ASP A 311 10.98 13.91 -1.06
CA ASP A 311 11.97 14.56 -0.19
C ASP A 311 11.54 14.51 1.27
N VAL A 312 10.22 14.52 1.57
CA VAL A 312 9.72 14.25 2.92
C VAL A 312 10.08 12.83 3.35
N ALA A 313 9.94 11.85 2.45
CA ALA A 313 10.39 10.48 2.70
C ALA A 313 11.91 10.39 2.94
N MET A 314 12.71 11.20 2.26
CA MET A 314 14.15 11.28 2.53
C MET A 314 14.43 11.75 3.97
N LEU A 315 13.70 12.74 4.48
CA LEU A 315 13.88 13.22 5.86
C LEU A 315 13.60 12.12 6.89
N THR A 316 12.57 11.31 6.69
CA THR A 316 12.27 10.19 7.60
C THR A 316 13.30 9.07 7.51
N ILE A 317 13.86 8.82 6.31
CA ILE A 317 15.01 7.91 6.11
C ILE A 317 16.23 8.40 6.87
N LEU A 318 16.56 9.69 6.76
CA LEU A 318 17.73 10.27 7.41
C LEU A 318 17.62 10.21 8.94
N ARG A 319 16.41 10.35 9.50
CA ARG A 319 16.18 10.14 10.93
C ARG A 319 16.56 8.72 11.38
N VAL A 320 16.20 7.69 10.62
CA VAL A 320 16.62 6.32 10.94
C VAL A 320 18.13 6.17 10.89
N ILE A 321 18.78 6.78 9.90
CA ILE A 321 20.25 6.75 9.77
C ILE A 321 20.91 7.46 10.97
N ASP A 322 20.37 8.62 11.38
CA ASP A 322 20.86 9.38 12.54
C ASP A 322 20.85 8.55 13.84
N GLN A 323 19.83 7.71 14.03
CA GLN A 323 19.73 6.82 15.21
C GLN A 323 20.76 5.70 15.24
N HIS A 324 21.28 5.31 14.08
CA HIS A 324 22.25 4.22 13.94
C HIS A 324 23.67 4.76 13.72
N LEU A 325 23.88 6.05 13.98
CA LEU A 325 25.19 6.68 13.99
C LEU A 325 25.88 6.45 15.34
N SER A 326 27.16 6.08 15.32
CA SER A 326 27.91 5.80 16.55
C SER A 326 28.47 7.07 17.24
N SER A 327 28.86 8.09 16.48
CA SER A 327 29.29 9.42 16.98
C SER A 327 29.05 10.48 15.90
N LYS A 328 28.77 11.73 16.32
CA LYS A 328 28.54 12.89 15.44
C LYS A 328 29.79 13.77 15.24
N ASP A 329 30.92 13.41 15.83
CA ASP A 329 32.05 14.33 16.01
C ASP A 329 32.92 14.52 14.75
N ASN A 330 32.87 13.59 13.79
CA ASN A 330 33.70 13.61 12.57
C ASN A 330 32.88 13.55 11.26
N PRO A 331 32.55 14.71 10.65
CA PRO A 331 31.74 14.79 9.42
C PRO A 331 32.37 14.08 8.21
N GLN A 332 33.70 13.99 8.15
CA GLN A 332 34.44 13.42 7.01
C GLN A 332 34.42 11.88 6.99
N GLN A 333 34.03 11.24 8.10
CA GLN A 333 33.94 9.78 8.24
C GLN A 333 32.52 9.28 8.56
N LEU A 334 31.48 10.10 8.33
CA LEU A 334 30.09 9.73 8.62
C LEU A 334 29.70 8.36 8.05
N ALA A 335 30.15 8.01 6.84
CA ALA A 335 29.82 6.75 6.18
C ALA A 335 30.31 5.50 6.94
N SER A 336 31.46 5.57 7.63
CA SER A 336 32.01 4.44 8.41
C SER A 336 31.41 4.35 9.81
N LEU A 337 30.84 5.45 10.32
CA LEU A 337 30.24 5.51 11.67
C LEU A 337 28.80 4.97 11.71
N ILE A 338 28.16 4.77 10.56
CA ILE A 338 26.80 4.21 10.45
C ILE A 338 26.84 2.70 10.65
N ARG A 339 26.05 2.19 11.61
CA ARG A 339 25.84 0.75 11.82
C ARG A 339 24.86 0.17 10.79
N LYS A 340 25.34 -0.04 9.56
CA LYS A 340 24.55 -0.45 8.39
C LYS A 340 23.86 -1.82 8.49
N LYS A 341 24.25 -2.66 9.46
CA LYS A 341 23.70 -4.01 9.66
C LYS A 341 22.51 -4.05 10.62
N ASP A 342 22.27 -2.97 11.36
CA ASP A 342 21.33 -2.92 12.48
C ASP A 342 19.93 -2.47 12.06
N PHE A 343 19.78 -1.91 10.86
CA PHE A 343 18.51 -1.38 10.37
C PHE A 343 18.23 -1.72 8.91
N LYS A 344 16.94 -1.75 8.60
CA LYS A 344 16.39 -1.88 7.25
C LYS A 344 15.23 -0.90 7.09
N ILE A 345 15.09 -0.35 5.90
CA ILE A 345 14.00 0.55 5.53
C ILE A 345 13.30 -0.02 4.31
N ILE A 346 11.98 -0.13 4.40
CA ILE A 346 11.13 -0.61 3.32
C ILE A 346 10.38 0.58 2.72
N TYR A 347 10.58 0.79 1.42
CA TYR A 347 9.83 1.77 0.64
C TYR A 347 8.89 1.02 -0.30
N VAL A 348 7.59 1.07 -0.02
CA VAL A 348 6.55 0.47 -0.85
C VAL A 348 6.07 1.52 -1.85
N ALA A 349 6.38 1.30 -3.12
CA ALA A 349 5.93 2.12 -4.22
C ALA A 349 4.76 1.45 -4.96
N PRO A 350 3.75 2.21 -5.41
CA PRO A 350 2.57 1.68 -6.12
C PRO A 350 2.92 0.90 -7.39
N MET A 351 3.94 1.31 -8.15
CA MET A 351 4.28 0.72 -9.44
C MET A 351 5.75 0.35 -9.53
N LYS A 352 6.06 -0.66 -10.37
CA LYS A 352 7.45 -1.06 -10.69
C LYS A 352 8.27 0.10 -11.27
N ALA A 353 7.68 0.90 -12.17
CA ALA A 353 8.37 2.01 -12.80
C ALA A 353 8.75 3.11 -11.78
N LEU A 354 7.82 3.44 -10.87
CA LEU A 354 8.09 4.37 -9.78
C LEU A 354 9.14 3.80 -8.81
N ALA A 355 9.09 2.51 -8.49
CA ALA A 355 10.10 1.85 -7.67
C ALA A 355 11.51 2.04 -8.25
N ALA A 356 11.70 1.78 -9.54
CA ALA A 356 12.98 1.98 -10.23
C ALA A 356 13.44 3.45 -10.21
N GLU A 357 12.51 4.39 -10.35
CA GLU A 357 12.80 5.83 -10.25
C GLU A 357 13.29 6.23 -8.84
N ILE A 358 12.60 5.74 -7.81
CA ILE A 358 12.95 5.99 -6.41
C ILE A 358 14.31 5.38 -6.07
N VAL A 359 14.61 4.16 -6.52
CA VAL A 359 15.93 3.53 -6.34
C VAL A 359 17.04 4.40 -6.95
N ARG A 360 16.84 4.90 -8.17
CA ARG A 360 17.81 5.80 -8.83
C ARG A 360 17.99 7.11 -8.06
N LYS A 361 16.90 7.73 -7.61
CA LYS A 361 16.91 9.01 -6.87
C LYS A 361 17.56 8.88 -5.49
N LEU A 362 17.08 7.95 -4.67
CA LEU A 362 17.60 7.70 -3.32
C LEU A 362 19.04 7.19 -3.38
N GLY A 363 19.34 6.27 -4.30
CA GLY A 363 20.69 5.74 -4.50
C GLY A 363 21.71 6.85 -4.81
N LYS A 364 21.37 7.81 -5.68
CA LYS A 364 22.25 8.95 -5.98
C LYS A 364 22.47 9.86 -4.76
N ARG A 365 21.42 10.13 -3.98
CA ARG A 365 21.48 11.05 -2.82
C ARG A 365 22.15 10.47 -1.59
N LEU A 366 22.10 9.14 -1.42
CA LEU A 366 22.68 8.43 -0.29
C LEU A 366 24.04 7.78 -0.62
N ALA A 367 24.53 7.94 -1.86
CA ALA A 367 25.79 7.36 -2.32
C ALA A 367 27.00 7.78 -1.48
N TRP A 368 27.04 9.04 -1.01
CA TRP A 368 28.16 9.55 -0.20
C TRP A 368 28.20 8.95 1.22
N LEU A 369 27.10 8.35 1.69
CA LEU A 369 27.02 7.60 2.95
C LEU A 369 27.31 6.10 2.75
N ASP A 370 27.56 5.68 1.51
CA ASP A 370 27.67 4.26 1.11
C ASP A 370 26.49 3.41 1.63
N ILE A 371 25.29 3.97 1.54
CA ILE A 371 24.03 3.27 1.81
C ILE A 371 23.57 2.62 0.50
N LYS A 372 23.32 1.31 0.54
CA LYS A 372 22.85 0.57 -0.63
C LYS A 372 21.33 0.60 -0.71
N VAL A 373 20.83 1.04 -1.86
CA VAL A 373 19.41 1.03 -2.22
C VAL A 373 19.22 0.05 -3.37
N ARG A 374 18.31 -0.92 -3.22
CA ARG A 374 18.01 -1.91 -4.27
C ARG A 374 16.52 -2.06 -4.50
N GLU A 375 16.19 -2.43 -5.73
CA GLU A 375 14.83 -2.80 -6.14
C GLU A 375 14.57 -4.27 -5.79
N LEU A 376 13.40 -4.56 -5.22
CA LEU A 376 12.87 -5.91 -5.03
C LEU A 376 11.47 -5.98 -5.64
N THR A 377 11.37 -6.38 -6.90
CA THR A 377 10.09 -6.45 -7.64
C THR A 377 9.87 -7.87 -8.19
N GLY A 378 8.80 -8.07 -8.97
CA GLY A 378 8.53 -9.37 -9.61
C GLY A 378 9.65 -9.83 -10.53
N ASP A 379 10.32 -8.90 -11.21
CA ASP A 379 11.29 -9.19 -12.26
C ASP A 379 12.74 -9.19 -11.72
N MET A 380 12.98 -8.49 -10.61
CA MET A 380 14.26 -8.44 -9.91
C MET A 380 14.15 -9.17 -8.57
N GLN A 381 14.81 -10.33 -8.47
CA GLN A 381 14.98 -11.07 -7.21
C GLN A 381 16.34 -10.75 -6.62
N LEU A 382 16.39 -10.52 -5.32
CA LEU A 382 17.64 -10.38 -4.58
C LEU A 382 17.96 -11.69 -3.86
N THR A 383 19.23 -12.07 -3.88
CA THR A 383 19.75 -13.17 -3.07
C THR A 383 19.75 -12.80 -1.59
N LYS A 384 19.80 -13.79 -0.69
CA LYS A 384 19.89 -13.54 0.76
C LYS A 384 21.10 -12.68 1.13
N ALA A 385 22.23 -12.87 0.44
CA ALA A 385 23.44 -12.07 0.62
C ALA A 385 23.21 -10.60 0.22
N GLU A 386 22.61 -10.36 -0.96
CA GLU A 386 22.29 -9.01 -1.42
C GLU A 386 21.27 -8.30 -0.50
N ILE A 387 20.28 -9.02 0.01
CA ILE A 387 19.31 -8.50 1.00
C ILE A 387 20.04 -8.11 2.29
N ALA A 388 20.97 -8.93 2.77
CA ALA A 388 21.74 -8.64 3.97
C ALA A 388 22.61 -7.37 3.81
N GLU A 389 23.20 -7.16 2.63
CA GLU A 389 24.01 -5.97 2.32
C GLU A 389 23.20 -4.70 2.06
N THR A 390 21.93 -4.81 1.64
CA THR A 390 21.09 -3.66 1.26
C THR A 390 20.37 -3.04 2.46
N GLN A 391 20.47 -1.73 2.68
CA GLN A 391 19.77 -1.05 3.80
C GLN A 391 18.35 -0.63 3.42
N ILE A 392 18.16 -0.14 2.19
CA ILE A 392 16.87 0.37 1.71
C ILE A 392 16.37 -0.52 0.59
N ILE A 393 15.22 -1.15 0.80
CA ILE A 393 14.56 -2.01 -0.17
C ILE A 393 13.35 -1.26 -0.71
N VAL A 394 13.35 -1.00 -2.02
CA VAL A 394 12.22 -0.40 -2.72
C VAL A 394 11.46 -1.51 -3.43
N THR A 395 10.15 -1.64 -3.16
CA THR A 395 9.35 -2.79 -3.58
C THR A 395 7.91 -2.39 -3.90
N THR A 396 7.10 -3.30 -4.46
CA THR A 396 5.65 -3.11 -4.63
C THR A 396 4.89 -3.76 -3.47
N PRO A 397 3.63 -3.34 -3.18
CA PRO A 397 2.84 -3.94 -2.11
C PRO A 397 2.77 -5.46 -2.21
N GLU A 398 2.44 -6.00 -3.38
CA GLU A 398 2.28 -7.44 -3.59
C GLU A 398 3.58 -8.19 -3.34
N LYS A 399 4.70 -7.62 -3.78
CA LYS A 399 6.00 -8.27 -3.63
C LYS A 399 6.42 -8.27 -2.16
N TRP A 400 6.18 -7.19 -1.43
CA TRP A 400 6.44 -7.11 -0.01
C TRP A 400 5.56 -8.06 0.81
N ASP A 401 4.28 -8.17 0.47
CA ASP A 401 3.37 -9.13 1.11
C ASP A 401 3.83 -10.58 0.88
N VAL A 402 4.22 -10.94 -0.35
CA VAL A 402 4.79 -12.28 -0.65
C VAL A 402 6.07 -12.57 0.15
N VAL A 403 6.94 -11.57 0.31
CA VAL A 403 8.20 -11.71 1.07
C VAL A 403 7.84 -11.99 2.54
N THR A 404 7.05 -11.12 3.16
CA THR A 404 6.64 -11.23 4.56
C THR A 404 5.77 -12.46 4.87
N ARG A 405 5.20 -13.15 3.88
CA ARG A 405 4.46 -14.42 4.04
C ARG A 405 5.34 -15.67 4.16
N LYS A 406 6.67 -15.57 3.96
CA LYS A 406 7.56 -16.75 4.00
C LYS A 406 8.13 -16.98 5.40
N PRO A 407 7.84 -18.12 6.05
CA PRO A 407 8.31 -18.39 7.42
C PRO A 407 9.82 -18.69 7.51
N THR A 408 10.46 -19.12 6.42
CA THR A 408 11.83 -19.65 6.44
C THR A 408 12.92 -18.59 6.22
N GLY A 409 13.34 -17.95 7.32
CA GLY A 409 14.61 -17.22 7.40
C GLY A 409 14.54 -15.70 7.34
N GLU A 410 13.33 -15.11 7.39
CA GLU A 410 13.13 -13.66 7.33
C GLU A 410 12.82 -13.00 8.68
N GLY A 411 12.73 -13.76 9.78
CA GLY A 411 12.64 -13.19 11.12
C GLY A 411 13.82 -12.22 11.42
N GLU A 412 14.99 -12.48 10.84
CA GLU A 412 16.13 -11.56 10.90
C GLU A 412 15.91 -10.27 10.08
N LEU A 413 15.23 -10.34 8.94
CA LEU A 413 14.89 -9.15 8.15
C LEU A 413 13.83 -8.33 8.88
N ALA A 414 12.74 -8.97 9.29
CA ALA A 414 11.59 -8.33 9.92
C ALA A 414 11.95 -7.62 11.25
N SER A 415 12.84 -8.21 12.05
CA SER A 415 13.32 -7.60 13.30
C SER A 415 14.22 -6.37 13.10
N LYS A 416 14.87 -6.27 11.93
CA LYS A 416 15.74 -5.13 11.57
C LYS A 416 14.97 -3.99 10.91
N ILE A 417 13.71 -4.16 10.54
CA ILE A 417 12.93 -3.08 9.94
C ILE A 417 12.69 -2.00 11.00
N LYS A 418 13.00 -0.75 10.65
CA LYS A 418 12.75 0.42 11.53
C LYS A 418 11.83 1.46 10.90
N LEU A 419 11.63 1.41 9.58
CA LEU A 419 10.78 2.33 8.84
C LEU A 419 10.10 1.63 7.67
N LEU A 420 8.79 1.81 7.59
CA LEU A 420 7.93 1.41 6.47
C LEU A 420 7.31 2.67 5.86
N ILE A 421 7.68 2.98 4.61
CA ILE A 421 7.11 4.07 3.84
C ILE A 421 6.12 3.47 2.84
N ILE A 422 4.87 3.94 2.86
CA ILE A 422 3.84 3.59 1.89
C ILE A 422 3.59 4.82 1.02
N ASP A 423 4.09 4.79 -0.20
CA ASP A 423 3.86 5.84 -1.18
C ASP A 423 2.50 5.65 -1.87
N GLU A 424 1.82 6.77 -2.14
CA GLU A 424 0.49 6.80 -2.77
C GLU A 424 -0.55 5.93 -2.03
N ILE A 425 -0.62 6.04 -0.70
CA ILE A 425 -1.51 5.24 0.18
C ILE A 425 -3.01 5.35 -0.18
N HIS A 426 -3.44 6.35 -0.94
CA HIS A 426 -4.81 6.45 -1.44
C HIS A 426 -5.21 5.34 -2.43
N LEU A 427 -4.26 4.54 -2.89
CA LEU A 427 -4.54 3.26 -3.54
C LEU A 427 -5.31 2.28 -2.66
N LEU A 428 -5.54 2.59 -1.37
CA LEU A 428 -6.52 1.90 -0.53
C LEU A 428 -7.92 1.78 -1.19
N ASN A 429 -8.30 2.71 -2.07
CA ASN A 429 -9.60 2.66 -2.77
C ASN A 429 -9.62 1.72 -3.99
N ASP A 430 -8.45 1.24 -4.43
CA ASP A 430 -8.28 0.32 -5.55
C ASP A 430 -8.29 -1.15 -5.07
N GLU A 431 -8.43 -2.12 -5.98
CA GLU A 431 -8.38 -3.56 -5.66
C GLU A 431 -7.06 -3.94 -4.97
N ARG A 432 -5.98 -3.24 -5.30
CA ARG A 432 -4.65 -3.39 -4.70
C ARG A 432 -4.58 -2.86 -3.26
N GLY A 433 -5.57 -2.06 -2.85
CA GLY A 433 -5.69 -1.50 -1.51
C GLY A 433 -5.76 -2.55 -0.41
N ALA A 434 -6.37 -3.71 -0.67
CA ALA A 434 -6.44 -4.82 0.29
C ALA A 434 -5.05 -5.33 0.72
N VAL A 435 -4.06 -5.27 -0.20
CA VAL A 435 -2.68 -5.69 0.07
C VAL A 435 -1.97 -4.66 0.96
N ILE A 436 -2.13 -3.37 0.65
CA ILE A 436 -1.60 -2.27 1.48
C ILE A 436 -2.18 -2.36 2.90
N GLU A 437 -3.47 -2.61 2.98
CA GLU A 437 -4.20 -2.79 4.23
C GLU A 437 -3.61 -3.92 5.09
N THR A 438 -3.37 -5.07 4.46
CA THR A 438 -2.79 -6.25 5.11
C THR A 438 -1.36 -5.99 5.59
N ILE A 439 -0.52 -5.30 4.80
CA ILE A 439 0.86 -4.98 5.17
C ILE A 439 0.92 -4.08 6.39
N ILE A 440 0.13 -3.01 6.43
CA ILE A 440 0.11 -2.07 7.55
C ILE A 440 -0.47 -2.76 8.79
N ALA A 441 -1.59 -3.49 8.66
CA ALA A 441 -2.19 -4.22 9.77
C ALA A 441 -1.21 -5.24 10.39
N ARG A 442 -0.49 -6.00 9.55
CA ARG A 442 0.57 -6.93 9.99
C ARG A 442 1.70 -6.20 10.71
N THR A 443 2.14 -5.06 10.17
CA THR A 443 3.22 -4.26 10.75
C THR A 443 2.84 -3.71 12.12
N LEU A 444 1.65 -3.11 12.25
CA LEU A 444 1.18 -2.56 13.52
C LEU A 444 1.02 -3.65 14.59
N ARG A 445 0.44 -4.79 14.22
CA ARG A 445 0.31 -5.93 15.11
C ARG A 445 1.67 -6.51 15.52
N GLN A 446 2.63 -6.55 14.60
CA GLN A 446 4.00 -6.97 14.90
C GLN A 446 4.70 -6.01 15.87
N VAL A 447 4.49 -4.69 15.73
CA VAL A 447 5.02 -3.69 16.67
C VAL A 447 4.49 -3.95 18.06
N GLU A 448 3.18 -4.24 18.19
CA GLU A 448 2.56 -4.55 19.49
C GLU A 448 3.10 -5.86 20.08
N SER A 449 3.22 -6.92 19.29
CA SER A 449 3.67 -8.23 19.79
C SER A 449 5.16 -8.29 20.12
N THR A 450 6.01 -7.60 19.35
CA THR A 450 7.47 -7.62 19.52
C THR A 450 8.00 -6.48 20.38
N GLN A 451 7.18 -5.46 20.66
CA GLN A 451 7.58 -4.21 21.32
C GLN A 451 8.75 -3.48 20.61
N SER A 452 9.03 -3.83 19.35
CA SER A 452 9.99 -3.14 18.50
C SER A 452 9.25 -2.14 17.64
N VAL A 453 9.45 -0.85 17.91
CA VAL A 453 8.81 0.23 17.16
C VAL A 453 9.28 0.23 15.70
N ILE A 454 8.32 0.16 14.79
CA ILE A 454 8.51 0.39 13.36
C ILE A 454 7.74 1.67 13.02
N ARG A 455 8.45 2.68 12.53
CA ARG A 455 7.82 3.93 12.09
C ARG A 455 7.09 3.68 10.78
N VAL A 456 5.81 4.04 10.70
CA VAL A 456 5.00 3.96 9.48
C VAL A 456 4.75 5.37 8.93
N VAL A 457 5.05 5.57 7.65
CA VAL A 457 4.89 6.85 6.95
C VAL A 457 4.03 6.64 5.71
N GLY A 458 2.81 7.17 5.73
CA GLY A 458 1.92 7.22 4.58
C GLY A 458 2.10 8.51 3.79
N LEU A 459 2.37 8.41 2.49
CA LEU A 459 2.39 9.55 1.57
C LEU A 459 1.18 9.45 0.66
N SER A 460 0.48 10.57 0.45
CA SER A 460 -0.72 10.59 -0.37
C SER A 460 -0.90 11.86 -1.16
N ALA A 461 -1.61 11.77 -2.28
CA ALA A 461 -2.40 12.88 -2.81
C ALA A 461 -3.41 13.40 -1.77
N THR A 462 -4.03 14.55 -2.01
CA THR A 462 -5.01 15.17 -1.10
C THR A 462 -6.28 14.33 -0.97
N LEU A 463 -6.59 13.84 0.24
CA LEU A 463 -7.70 12.90 0.49
C LEU A 463 -8.83 13.53 1.33
N PRO A 464 -10.10 13.18 1.09
CA PRO A 464 -11.22 13.62 1.94
C PRO A 464 -11.13 13.13 3.37
N ASN A 465 -11.03 11.82 3.56
CA ASN A 465 -11.09 11.15 4.85
C ASN A 465 -9.69 10.87 5.41
N TYR A 466 -8.82 11.87 5.33
CA TYR A 466 -7.43 11.79 5.79
C TYR A 466 -7.31 11.43 7.27
N VAL A 467 -8.29 11.80 8.10
CA VAL A 467 -8.33 11.44 9.54
C VAL A 467 -8.48 9.92 9.71
N ASP A 468 -9.34 9.29 8.92
CA ASP A 468 -9.56 7.83 9.00
C ASP A 468 -8.32 7.06 8.55
N VAL A 469 -7.63 7.57 7.51
CA VAL A 469 -6.36 7.00 7.05
C VAL A 469 -5.26 7.21 8.11
N ALA A 470 -5.25 8.35 8.81
CA ALA A 470 -4.30 8.60 9.89
C ALA A 470 -4.51 7.65 11.07
N ASP A 471 -5.78 7.44 11.47
CA ASP A 471 -6.15 6.46 12.51
C ASP A 471 -5.67 5.06 12.12
N PHE A 472 -5.85 4.67 10.85
CA PHE A 472 -5.41 3.37 10.34
C PHE A 472 -3.90 3.20 10.30
N VAL A 473 -3.14 4.22 9.90
CA VAL A 473 -1.66 4.20 9.92
C VAL A 473 -1.12 4.27 11.36
N GLY A 474 -1.97 4.58 12.34
CA GLY A 474 -1.55 4.83 13.72
C GLY A 474 -0.79 6.15 13.86
N ALA A 475 -1.07 7.14 13.00
CA ALA A 475 -0.48 8.47 13.06
C ALA A 475 -1.25 9.34 14.05
N ASN A 476 -0.54 9.99 14.98
CA ASN A 476 -1.16 10.91 15.92
C ASN A 476 -1.81 12.09 15.18
N ARG A 477 -3.10 12.35 15.44
CA ARG A 477 -3.88 13.38 14.72
C ARG A 477 -3.36 14.81 14.93
N GLU A 478 -2.69 15.08 16.04
CA GLU A 478 -2.15 16.40 16.36
C GLU A 478 -0.71 16.58 15.85
N ARG A 479 0.11 15.53 15.89
CA ARG A 479 1.55 15.63 15.58
C ARG A 479 1.95 15.01 14.24
N GLY A 480 1.37 13.87 13.90
CA GLY A 480 1.76 13.03 12.77
C GLY A 480 0.91 13.21 11.51
N LEU A 481 -0.29 13.80 11.63
CA LEU A 481 -1.19 14.06 10.51
C LEU A 481 -0.91 15.41 9.87
N PHE A 482 -0.56 15.41 8.58
CA PHE A 482 -0.35 16.62 7.78
C PHE A 482 -1.28 16.61 6.57
N TYR A 483 -2.10 17.64 6.43
CA TYR A 483 -3.00 17.80 5.30
C TYR A 483 -2.78 19.16 4.63
N PHE A 484 -2.52 19.13 3.33
CA PHE A 484 -2.37 20.31 2.48
C PHE A 484 -3.36 20.20 1.34
N ASP A 485 -4.24 21.19 1.18
CA ASP A 485 -5.19 21.21 0.06
C ASP A 485 -4.52 21.60 -1.28
N SER A 486 -5.32 21.74 -2.34
CA SER A 486 -4.85 22.09 -3.68
C SER A 486 -4.14 23.46 -3.77
N SER A 487 -4.30 24.34 -2.78
CA SER A 487 -3.62 25.66 -2.76
C SER A 487 -2.11 25.55 -2.53
N PHE A 488 -1.63 24.41 -2.03
CA PHE A 488 -0.21 24.13 -1.81
C PHE A 488 0.48 23.52 -3.03
N ARG A 489 -0.22 23.39 -4.16
CA ARG A 489 0.37 22.91 -5.41
C ARG A 489 1.45 23.91 -5.87
N PRO A 490 2.69 23.46 -6.18
CA PRO A 490 3.79 24.36 -6.51
C PRO A 490 3.55 25.17 -7.79
N VAL A 491 2.81 24.58 -8.73
CA VAL A 491 2.33 25.25 -9.93
C VAL A 491 0.80 25.23 -9.87
N PRO A 492 0.10 26.37 -9.76
CA PRO A 492 -1.36 26.40 -9.76
C PRO A 492 -1.94 25.74 -11.02
N LEU A 493 -3.06 25.02 -10.86
CA LEU A 493 -3.71 24.27 -11.94
C LEU A 493 -5.07 24.89 -12.28
N GLU A 494 -5.22 25.35 -13.52
CA GLU A 494 -6.53 25.66 -14.10
C GLU A 494 -7.16 24.37 -14.64
N GLN A 495 -8.46 24.17 -14.41
CA GLN A 495 -9.15 22.94 -14.80
C GLN A 495 -10.32 23.26 -15.73
N HIS A 496 -10.37 22.59 -16.88
CA HIS A 496 -11.39 22.76 -17.90
C HIS A 496 -12.16 21.46 -18.07
N PHE A 497 -13.47 21.53 -17.90
CA PHE A 497 -14.37 20.40 -18.08
C PHE A 497 -15.20 20.62 -19.33
N LEU A 498 -14.96 19.79 -20.34
CA LEU A 498 -15.54 19.89 -21.67
C LEU A 498 -16.58 18.77 -21.84
N GLY A 499 -17.86 19.12 -21.80
CA GLY A 499 -18.98 18.23 -22.12
C GLY A 499 -19.29 18.26 -23.60
N ILE A 500 -18.84 17.24 -24.34
CA ILE A 500 -19.02 17.13 -25.78
C ILE A 500 -20.49 16.84 -26.11
N LYS A 501 -21.07 17.66 -26.99
CA LYS A 501 -22.46 17.55 -27.43
C LYS A 501 -22.63 16.42 -28.43
N GLY A 502 -23.75 15.71 -28.29
CA GLY A 502 -24.14 14.58 -29.14
C GLY A 502 -24.44 13.33 -28.32
N LYS A 503 -25.20 12.39 -28.92
CA LYS A 503 -25.53 11.14 -28.25
C LYS A 503 -24.24 10.35 -27.96
N ALA A 504 -24.03 9.93 -26.71
CA ALA A 504 -22.87 9.14 -26.30
C ALA A 504 -22.61 7.96 -27.25
N GLY A 505 -21.37 7.83 -27.72
CA GLY A 505 -20.95 6.78 -28.66
C GLY A 505 -21.33 7.01 -30.13
N SER A 506 -22.09 8.06 -30.47
CA SER A 506 -22.44 8.38 -31.86
C SER A 506 -21.22 8.83 -32.68
N PRO A 507 -21.23 8.65 -34.02
CA PRO A 507 -20.18 9.17 -34.89
C PRO A 507 -19.99 10.68 -34.76
N MET A 508 -21.08 11.42 -34.57
CA MET A 508 -21.05 12.88 -34.38
C MET A 508 -20.32 13.24 -33.08
N ALA A 509 -20.62 12.59 -31.95
CA ALA A 509 -19.95 12.86 -30.68
C ALA A 509 -18.45 12.56 -30.74
N LYS A 510 -18.04 11.48 -31.45
CA LYS A 510 -16.62 11.17 -31.65
C LYS A 510 -15.92 12.21 -32.52
N LYS A 511 -16.57 12.66 -33.59
CA LYS A 511 -16.05 13.74 -34.44
C LYS A 511 -15.87 15.04 -33.65
N ASN A 512 -16.90 15.46 -32.90
CA ASN A 512 -16.83 16.64 -32.05
C ASN A 512 -15.71 16.51 -30.99
N LEU A 513 -15.54 15.33 -30.38
CA LEU A 513 -14.46 15.08 -29.43
C LEU A 513 -13.08 15.25 -30.08
N ASP A 514 -12.87 14.69 -31.27
CA ASP A 514 -11.61 14.80 -32.00
C ASP A 514 -11.29 16.26 -32.39
N GLU A 515 -12.30 17.00 -32.86
CA GLU A 515 -12.18 18.42 -33.21
C GLU A 515 -11.86 19.30 -32.01
N VAL A 516 -12.56 19.12 -30.87
CA VAL A 516 -12.31 19.88 -29.64
C VAL A 516 -10.93 19.59 -29.05
N VAL A 517 -10.50 18.32 -29.08
CA VAL A 517 -9.14 17.98 -28.63
C VAL A 517 -8.10 18.62 -29.53
N PHE A 518 -8.30 18.64 -30.85
CA PHE A 518 -7.39 19.33 -31.77
C PHE A 518 -7.36 20.84 -31.52
N GLU A 519 -8.51 21.49 -31.35
CA GLU A 519 -8.62 22.93 -31.03
C GLU A 519 -7.74 23.27 -29.82
N LYS A 520 -7.94 22.58 -28.69
CA LYS A 520 -7.18 22.85 -27.46
C LYS A 520 -5.70 22.51 -27.57
N VAL A 521 -5.34 21.42 -28.25
CA VAL A 521 -3.92 21.08 -28.51
C VAL A 521 -3.27 22.17 -29.36
N SER A 522 -3.93 22.62 -30.44
CA SER A 522 -3.41 23.60 -31.39
C SER A 522 -3.18 24.95 -30.72
N GLU A 523 -4.14 25.43 -29.92
CA GLU A 523 -4.02 26.67 -29.12
C GLU A 523 -2.75 26.64 -28.24
N LEU A 524 -2.58 25.58 -27.44
CA LEU A 524 -1.45 25.45 -26.52
C LEU A 524 -0.11 25.31 -27.25
N VAL A 525 -0.06 24.57 -28.36
CA VAL A 525 1.18 24.38 -29.13
C VAL A 525 1.58 25.66 -29.86
N LYS A 526 0.62 26.45 -30.35
CA LYS A 526 0.86 27.78 -30.94
C LYS A 526 1.47 28.76 -29.92
N GLU A 527 1.12 28.62 -28.64
CA GLU A 527 1.75 29.35 -27.53
C GLU A 527 3.15 28.79 -27.13
N GLY A 528 3.59 27.72 -27.78
CA GLY A 528 4.90 27.08 -27.56
C GLY A 528 4.92 26.05 -26.42
N HIS A 529 3.76 25.69 -25.88
CA HIS A 529 3.64 24.73 -24.79
C HIS A 529 3.68 23.26 -25.26
N GLN A 530 4.05 22.35 -24.34
CA GLN A 530 3.98 20.91 -24.58
C GLN A 530 2.71 20.33 -23.97
N VAL A 531 2.08 19.39 -24.69
CA VAL A 531 0.78 18.83 -24.33
C VAL A 531 0.85 17.31 -24.23
N MET A 532 0.27 16.76 -23.16
CA MET A 532 0.02 15.32 -23.03
C MET A 532 -1.45 15.02 -23.29
N VAL A 533 -1.72 14.11 -24.21
CA VAL A 533 -3.09 13.65 -24.52
C VAL A 533 -3.27 12.23 -23.98
N PHE A 534 -4.05 12.10 -22.92
CA PHE A 534 -4.38 10.83 -22.28
C PHE A 534 -5.59 10.18 -22.97
N VAL A 535 -5.41 8.93 -23.39
CA VAL A 535 -6.42 8.08 -24.01
C VAL A 535 -6.53 6.74 -23.28
N HIS A 536 -7.59 5.99 -23.55
CA HIS A 536 -7.93 4.80 -22.73
C HIS A 536 -7.49 3.48 -23.35
N ALA A 537 -7.06 3.48 -24.61
CA ALA A 537 -6.58 2.28 -25.28
C ALA A 537 -5.19 2.46 -25.94
N ARG A 538 -4.41 1.37 -25.98
CA ARG A 538 -3.08 1.34 -26.62
C ARG A 538 -3.15 1.66 -28.11
N LYS A 539 -4.14 1.12 -28.83
CA LYS A 539 -4.35 1.44 -30.26
C LYS A 539 -4.81 2.89 -30.45
N GLU A 540 -5.51 3.44 -29.46
CA GLU A 540 -6.02 4.80 -29.49
C GLU A 540 -4.91 5.85 -29.33
N THR A 541 -3.77 5.52 -28.70
CA THR A 541 -2.63 6.46 -28.64
C THR A 541 -2.10 6.74 -30.04
N VAL A 542 -1.94 5.70 -30.85
CA VAL A 542 -1.48 5.81 -32.24
C VAL A 542 -2.53 6.51 -33.09
N LYS A 543 -3.80 6.07 -32.99
CA LYS A 543 -4.90 6.66 -33.75
C LYS A 543 -5.08 8.15 -33.46
N SER A 544 -5.01 8.55 -32.18
CA SER A 544 -5.16 9.95 -31.79
C SER A 544 -3.96 10.80 -32.21
N ALA A 545 -2.74 10.27 -32.12
CA ALA A 545 -1.55 10.99 -32.60
C ALA A 545 -1.60 11.22 -34.13
N LEU A 546 -2.00 10.20 -34.90
CA LEU A 546 -2.18 10.33 -36.35
C LEU A 546 -3.32 11.29 -36.70
N ALA A 547 -4.46 11.21 -36.00
CA ALA A 547 -5.58 12.12 -36.23
C ALA A 547 -5.21 13.59 -35.92
N LEU A 548 -4.46 13.84 -34.85
CA LEU A 548 -3.96 15.18 -34.53
C LEU A 548 -2.98 15.71 -35.58
N LYS A 549 -2.09 14.84 -36.09
CA LYS A 549 -1.21 15.17 -37.20
C LYS A 549 -2.00 15.51 -38.46
N GLU A 550 -2.97 14.68 -38.84
CA GLU A 550 -3.81 14.91 -40.03
C GLU A 550 -4.61 16.21 -39.91
N ALA A 551 -5.16 16.49 -38.73
CA ALA A 551 -5.85 17.75 -38.44
C ALA A 551 -4.91 18.96 -38.51
N ALA A 552 -3.68 18.86 -37.98
CA ALA A 552 -2.68 19.93 -38.05
C ALA A 552 -2.25 20.22 -39.50
N THR A 553 -2.15 19.18 -40.34
CA THR A 553 -1.89 19.35 -41.78
C THR A 553 -3.07 20.00 -42.50
N ALA A 554 -4.31 19.67 -42.13
CA ALA A 554 -5.51 20.27 -42.74
C ALA A 554 -5.73 21.73 -42.33
N ASP A 555 -5.34 22.10 -41.10
CA ASP A 555 -5.39 23.46 -40.55
C ASP A 555 -4.17 24.33 -40.94
N ASP A 556 -3.22 23.78 -41.71
CA ASP A 556 -1.95 24.42 -42.08
C ASP A 556 -1.14 24.92 -40.85
N SER A 557 -1.24 24.21 -39.74
CA SER A 557 -0.58 24.54 -38.46
C SER A 557 0.54 23.57 -38.07
N LEU A 558 0.89 22.64 -38.95
CA LEU A 558 1.91 21.61 -38.70
C LEU A 558 3.29 22.18 -38.36
N GLU A 559 3.65 23.35 -38.89
CA GLU A 559 4.93 24.00 -38.61
C GLU A 559 5.15 24.28 -37.12
N PHE A 560 4.10 24.61 -36.38
CA PHE A 560 4.16 24.87 -34.92
C PHE A 560 4.50 23.61 -34.10
N PHE A 561 4.21 22.43 -34.64
CA PHE A 561 4.50 21.14 -34.00
C PHE A 561 5.93 20.67 -34.26
N SER A 562 6.53 21.11 -35.38
CA SER A 562 7.86 20.69 -35.80
C SER A 562 8.94 21.03 -34.76
N CYS A 563 9.84 20.07 -34.50
CA CYS A 563 10.97 20.22 -33.59
C CYS A 563 12.32 20.13 -34.31
N MET A 564 12.35 20.32 -35.63
CA MET A 564 13.55 20.17 -36.46
C MET A 564 14.71 21.09 -36.05
N GLU A 565 14.40 22.24 -35.46
CA GLU A 565 15.39 23.23 -35.00
C GLU A 565 16.07 22.83 -33.68
N HIS A 566 15.63 21.75 -33.01
CA HIS A 566 16.19 21.35 -31.72
C HIS A 566 17.66 20.89 -31.84
N PRO A 567 18.59 21.33 -30.95
CA PRO A 567 20.02 21.02 -31.06
C PRO A 567 20.36 19.52 -31.10
N GLN A 568 19.55 18.68 -30.45
CA GLN A 568 19.74 17.23 -30.40
C GLN A 568 18.86 16.46 -31.40
N TYR A 569 18.14 17.14 -32.29
CA TYR A 569 17.16 16.52 -33.19
C TYR A 569 17.77 15.39 -34.03
N GLN A 570 18.97 15.60 -34.62
CA GLN A 570 19.64 14.56 -35.41
C GLN A 570 20.05 13.33 -34.60
N SER A 571 20.44 13.51 -33.32
CA SER A 571 20.77 12.39 -32.43
C SER A 571 19.52 11.56 -32.15
N PHE A 572 18.41 12.21 -31.81
CA PHE A 572 17.13 11.54 -31.57
C PHE A 572 16.57 10.85 -32.82
N ARG A 573 16.71 11.47 -33.99
CA ARG A 573 16.33 10.85 -35.27
C ARG A 573 17.10 9.55 -35.53
N ARG A 574 18.40 9.51 -35.21
CA ARG A 574 19.22 8.30 -35.32
C ARG A 574 18.82 7.23 -34.30
N GLU A 575 18.59 7.61 -33.04
CA GLU A 575 18.11 6.71 -31.98
C GLU A 575 16.77 6.05 -32.35
N ILE A 576 15.81 6.84 -32.85
CA ILE A 576 14.49 6.35 -33.32
C ILE A 576 14.63 5.44 -34.53
N GLY A 577 15.54 5.75 -35.46
CA GLY A 577 15.80 4.93 -36.63
C GLY A 577 16.12 3.46 -36.29
N ALA A 578 16.74 3.21 -35.13
CA ALA A 578 17.09 1.87 -34.64
C ALA A 578 15.91 1.10 -34.00
N SER A 579 14.82 1.78 -33.61
CA SER A 579 13.66 1.12 -33.01
C SER A 579 12.93 0.22 -34.03
N ARG A 580 12.23 -0.81 -33.55
CA ARG A 580 11.37 -1.67 -34.39
C ARG A 580 9.96 -1.11 -34.58
N ASN A 581 9.56 -0.14 -33.75
CA ASN A 581 8.24 0.47 -33.79
C ASN A 581 8.14 1.45 -34.98
N LYS A 582 7.24 1.18 -35.94
CA LYS A 582 7.11 1.98 -37.17
C LYS A 582 6.36 3.28 -36.90
N GLU A 583 5.37 3.22 -36.02
CA GLU A 583 4.49 4.32 -35.62
C GLU A 583 5.30 5.44 -34.96
N MET A 584 6.26 5.10 -34.09
CA MET A 584 7.19 6.06 -33.48
C MET A 584 8.02 6.82 -34.51
N LYS A 585 8.53 6.12 -35.53
CA LYS A 585 9.35 6.73 -36.59
C LYS A 585 8.54 7.73 -37.41
N GLN A 586 7.31 7.36 -37.73
CA GLN A 586 6.42 8.19 -38.54
C GLN A 586 5.96 9.46 -37.81
N LEU A 587 5.74 9.39 -36.50
CA LEU A 587 5.19 10.51 -35.71
C LEU A 587 6.26 11.52 -35.28
N PHE A 588 7.49 11.07 -35.05
CA PHE A 588 8.55 11.92 -34.51
C PHE A 588 8.94 13.08 -35.44
N GLU A 589 8.95 12.86 -36.75
CA GLU A 589 9.35 13.90 -37.71
C GLU A 589 8.41 15.11 -37.68
N ASP A 590 7.15 14.90 -37.27
CA ASP A 590 6.12 15.93 -37.15
C ASP A 590 5.94 16.44 -35.71
N GLY A 591 6.82 16.03 -34.78
CA GLY A 591 6.79 16.48 -33.37
C GLY A 591 5.77 15.77 -32.47
N PHE A 592 5.22 14.63 -32.91
CA PHE A 592 4.28 13.80 -32.14
C PHE A 592 4.96 12.55 -31.56
N GLY A 593 4.49 12.10 -30.40
CA GLY A 593 4.94 10.87 -29.76
C GLY A 593 3.79 10.02 -29.22
N ILE A 594 4.08 8.75 -28.94
CA ILE A 594 3.16 7.79 -28.30
C ILE A 594 3.80 7.16 -27.07
N HIS A 595 2.99 6.86 -26.04
CA HIS A 595 3.47 6.12 -24.86
C HIS A 595 2.38 5.22 -24.24
N HIS A 596 2.63 3.91 -24.22
CA HIS A 596 1.75 2.96 -23.54
C HIS A 596 2.50 1.71 -23.06
N ALA A 597 1.93 0.99 -22.09
CA ALA A 597 2.53 -0.21 -21.50
C ALA A 597 2.85 -1.33 -22.51
N GLY A 598 2.14 -1.40 -23.64
CA GLY A 598 2.44 -2.34 -24.72
C GLY A 598 3.71 -2.06 -25.54
N MET A 599 4.36 -0.89 -25.35
CA MET A 599 5.64 -0.58 -25.98
C MET A 599 6.81 -1.19 -25.19
N LEU A 600 7.89 -1.54 -25.89
CA LEU A 600 9.12 -1.99 -25.25
C LEU A 600 9.63 -0.94 -24.25
N ARG A 601 10.24 -1.38 -23.15
CA ARG A 601 10.78 -0.48 -22.12
C ARG A 601 11.82 0.49 -22.70
N SER A 602 12.65 0.02 -23.64
CA SER A 602 13.63 0.86 -24.35
C SER A 602 12.97 2.00 -25.11
N ASP A 603 11.86 1.71 -25.81
CA ASP A 603 11.11 2.68 -26.61
C ASP A 603 10.38 3.70 -25.71
N ARG A 604 9.81 3.25 -24.59
CA ARG A 604 9.18 4.13 -23.59
C ARG A 604 10.19 5.12 -22.99
N ASN A 605 11.33 4.62 -22.52
CA ASN A 605 12.40 5.46 -21.98
C ASN A 605 12.90 6.48 -23.02
N MET A 606 12.94 6.09 -24.29
CA MET A 606 13.34 6.96 -25.40
C MET A 606 12.31 8.08 -25.62
N MET A 607 11.02 7.77 -25.66
CA MET A 607 9.95 8.78 -25.78
C MET A 607 9.90 9.73 -24.58
N GLU A 608 10.09 9.21 -23.36
CA GLU A 608 10.19 10.01 -22.14
C GLU A 608 11.36 11.01 -22.22
N LYS A 609 12.55 10.54 -22.60
CA LYS A 609 13.76 11.37 -22.78
C LYS A 609 13.54 12.47 -23.82
N MET A 610 12.87 12.16 -24.93
CA MET A 610 12.58 13.15 -25.98
C MET A 610 11.56 14.19 -25.55
N PHE A 611 10.52 13.77 -24.84
CA PHE A 611 9.52 14.70 -24.30
C PHE A 611 10.13 15.62 -23.24
N GLU A 612 10.95 15.08 -22.33
CA GLU A 612 11.67 15.84 -21.31
C GLU A 612 12.63 16.87 -21.94
N ALA A 613 13.34 16.48 -23.01
CA ALA A 613 14.22 17.35 -23.78
C ALA A 613 13.47 18.37 -24.66
N ARG A 614 12.13 18.36 -24.70
CA ARG A 614 11.31 19.17 -25.61
C ARG A 614 11.56 18.93 -27.10
N ALA A 615 12.03 17.73 -27.45
CA ALA A 615 12.21 17.29 -28.84
C ALA A 615 10.91 16.80 -29.50
N ILE A 616 9.82 16.68 -28.73
CA ILE A 616 8.45 16.45 -29.20
C ILE A 616 7.48 17.37 -28.45
N LYS A 617 6.45 17.89 -29.13
CA LYS A 617 5.47 18.83 -28.56
C LYS A 617 4.26 18.13 -27.95
N VAL A 618 3.79 17.08 -28.61
CA VAL A 618 2.56 16.38 -28.25
C VAL A 618 2.86 14.92 -27.97
N LEU A 619 2.46 14.43 -26.80
CA LEU A 619 2.61 13.02 -26.42
C LEU A 619 1.25 12.38 -26.14
N CYS A 620 0.82 11.48 -27.02
CA CYS A 620 -0.39 10.68 -26.82
C CYS A 620 -0.08 9.46 -25.96
N CYS A 621 -0.67 9.37 -24.77
CA CYS A 621 -0.32 8.35 -23.80
C CYS A 621 -1.53 7.72 -23.10
N THR A 622 -1.32 6.61 -22.42
CA THR A 622 -2.34 5.99 -21.55
C THR A 622 -2.14 6.42 -20.09
N ALA A 623 -3.17 6.28 -19.26
CA ALA A 623 -3.11 6.60 -17.82
C ALA A 623 -1.93 5.94 -17.07
N THR A 624 -1.38 4.83 -17.59
CA THR A 624 -0.19 4.17 -17.02
C THR A 624 1.04 5.09 -16.90
N LEU A 625 1.16 6.10 -17.75
CA LEU A 625 2.24 7.08 -17.65
C LEU A 625 2.06 8.01 -16.45
N ALA A 626 0.83 8.40 -16.13
CA ALA A 626 0.53 9.29 -15.00
C ALA A 626 0.97 8.66 -13.66
N TRP A 627 0.90 7.33 -13.54
CA TRP A 627 1.34 6.60 -12.36
C TRP A 627 2.82 6.15 -12.41
N GLY A 628 3.38 5.99 -13.61
CA GLY A 628 4.63 5.24 -13.81
C GLY A 628 5.92 6.06 -13.76
N VAL A 629 5.89 7.32 -14.21
CA VAL A 629 7.11 8.12 -14.39
C VAL A 629 6.85 9.59 -14.05
N ASN A 630 7.82 10.25 -13.41
CA ASN A 630 7.74 11.69 -13.15
C ASN A 630 8.04 12.56 -14.37
N LEU A 631 7.16 12.55 -15.37
CA LEU A 631 7.25 13.36 -16.58
C LEU A 631 6.14 14.43 -16.63
N PRO A 632 6.43 15.69 -16.26
CA PRO A 632 5.45 16.76 -16.30
C PRO A 632 5.34 17.43 -17.68
N ALA A 633 4.16 17.93 -18.01
CA ALA A 633 3.85 18.71 -19.21
C ALA A 633 3.23 20.06 -18.82
N HIS A 634 3.16 21.04 -19.73
CA HIS A 634 2.44 22.28 -19.43
C HIS A 634 0.95 22.03 -19.24
N ALA A 635 0.38 21.33 -20.23
CA ALA A 635 -1.01 21.00 -20.26
C ALA A 635 -1.21 19.49 -20.42
N VAL A 636 -2.30 19.00 -19.83
CA VAL A 636 -2.76 17.63 -20.00
C VAL A 636 -4.20 17.64 -20.48
N ILE A 637 -4.54 16.72 -21.37
CA ILE A 637 -5.88 16.58 -21.95
C ILE A 637 -6.30 15.13 -21.78
N ILE A 638 -7.42 14.87 -21.13
CA ILE A 638 -8.04 13.55 -21.04
C ILE A 638 -9.07 13.45 -22.17
N LYS A 639 -8.78 12.65 -23.19
CA LYS A 639 -9.63 12.46 -24.36
C LYS A 639 -10.60 11.30 -24.12
N GLY A 640 -11.87 11.63 -23.89
CA GLY A 640 -12.90 10.68 -23.50
C GLY A 640 -12.74 10.28 -22.04
N THR A 641 -13.77 9.66 -21.46
CA THR A 641 -13.74 9.24 -20.04
C THR A 641 -14.32 7.85 -19.83
N GLN A 642 -14.45 7.06 -20.90
CA GLN A 642 -14.96 5.70 -20.83
C GLN A 642 -13.82 4.72 -21.04
N VAL A 643 -13.59 3.87 -20.04
CA VAL A 643 -12.60 2.81 -20.05
C VAL A 643 -13.32 1.48 -20.15
N TYR A 644 -12.81 0.55 -20.95
CA TYR A 644 -13.38 -0.79 -21.00
C TYR A 644 -12.88 -1.62 -19.81
N ASP A 645 -13.79 -1.99 -18.90
CA ASP A 645 -13.50 -2.91 -17.81
C ASP A 645 -13.67 -4.34 -18.30
N SER A 646 -12.54 -5.02 -18.44
CA SER A 646 -12.45 -6.41 -18.87
C SER A 646 -13.16 -7.40 -17.94
N ALA A 647 -13.14 -7.14 -16.63
CA ALA A 647 -13.73 -8.03 -15.62
C ALA A 647 -15.26 -7.91 -15.60
N ARG A 648 -15.79 -6.71 -15.86
CA ARG A 648 -17.24 -6.44 -15.95
C ARG A 648 -17.82 -6.63 -17.35
N GLY A 649 -16.97 -6.74 -18.37
CA GLY A 649 -17.39 -6.82 -19.77
C GLY A 649 -18.13 -5.57 -20.26
N ALA A 650 -17.86 -4.41 -19.67
CA ALA A 650 -18.61 -3.19 -19.91
C ALA A 650 -17.69 -1.96 -19.90
N PHE A 651 -18.11 -0.89 -20.59
CA PHE A 651 -17.46 0.40 -20.44
C PHE A 651 -17.85 1.02 -19.10
N VAL A 652 -16.83 1.35 -18.31
CA VAL A 652 -16.95 2.05 -17.04
C VAL A 652 -16.37 3.45 -17.15
N ASP A 653 -16.82 4.34 -16.29
CA ASP A 653 -16.30 5.70 -16.22
C ASP A 653 -14.88 5.68 -15.64
N LEU A 654 -13.99 6.52 -16.16
CA LEU A 654 -12.61 6.70 -15.69
C LEU A 654 -12.62 7.09 -14.21
N SER A 655 -11.74 6.46 -13.42
CA SER A 655 -11.68 6.72 -11.98
C SER A 655 -11.20 8.14 -11.67
N VAL A 656 -11.69 8.70 -10.57
CA VAL A 656 -11.29 10.04 -10.08
C VAL A 656 -9.80 10.10 -9.78
N LEU A 657 -9.27 9.00 -9.25
CA LEU A 657 -7.86 8.90 -8.90
C LEU A 657 -6.99 9.00 -10.15
N ASP A 658 -7.38 8.34 -11.25
CA ASP A 658 -6.68 8.47 -12.53
C ASP A 658 -6.71 9.92 -13.04
N VAL A 659 -7.87 10.58 -12.96
CA VAL A 659 -8.00 12.00 -13.35
C VAL A 659 -7.07 12.89 -12.52
N LEU A 660 -7.07 12.73 -11.19
CA LEU A 660 -6.23 13.51 -10.28
C LEU A 660 -4.73 13.26 -10.54
N GLN A 661 -4.33 12.03 -10.84
CA GLN A 661 -2.94 11.71 -11.17
C GLN A 661 -2.52 12.31 -12.51
N ILE A 662 -3.38 12.23 -13.52
CA ILE A 662 -3.15 12.85 -14.83
C ILE A 662 -3.02 14.37 -14.67
N PHE A 663 -3.95 15.01 -13.97
CA PHE A 663 -3.91 16.45 -13.68
C PHE A 663 -2.68 16.82 -12.84
N GLY A 664 -2.17 15.89 -12.01
CA GLY A 664 -0.90 16.02 -11.31
C GLY A 664 0.32 16.18 -12.22
N ARG A 665 0.23 15.85 -13.52
CA ARG A 665 1.30 16.03 -14.52
C ARG A 665 1.30 17.39 -15.19
N ALA A 666 0.24 18.19 -15.05
CA ALA A 666 0.16 19.53 -15.65
C ALA A 666 0.96 20.58 -14.87
N GLY A 667 1.66 21.47 -15.54
CA GLY A 667 2.50 22.51 -14.94
C GLY A 667 3.86 21.99 -14.48
N ARG A 668 4.92 22.49 -15.11
CA ARG A 668 6.31 22.10 -14.80
C ARG A 668 6.92 22.94 -13.68
N PRO A 669 7.27 22.35 -12.53
CA PRO A 669 7.87 23.10 -11.42
C PRO A 669 9.16 23.81 -11.85
N GLY A 670 9.22 25.13 -11.61
CA GLY A 670 10.38 25.97 -11.91
C GLY A 670 10.54 26.37 -13.39
N MET A 671 9.69 25.87 -14.30
CA MET A 671 9.68 26.28 -15.71
C MET A 671 8.45 27.11 -16.09
N GLU A 672 7.33 26.91 -15.40
CA GLU A 672 6.03 27.51 -15.75
C GLU A 672 5.36 28.13 -14.52
N SER A 673 4.56 29.18 -14.76
CA SER A 673 3.80 29.89 -13.72
C SER A 673 2.46 29.26 -13.39
N SER A 674 1.88 28.52 -14.33
CA SER A 674 0.60 27.81 -14.20
C SER A 674 0.61 26.57 -15.09
N GLY A 675 -0.26 25.61 -14.78
CA GLY A 675 -0.54 24.45 -15.63
C GLY A 675 -2.03 24.39 -15.93
N VAL A 676 -2.40 23.66 -17.00
CA VAL A 676 -3.78 23.55 -17.45
C VAL A 676 -4.17 22.07 -17.62
N GLY A 677 -5.32 21.68 -17.08
CA GLY A 677 -5.87 20.33 -17.22
C GLY A 677 -7.22 20.35 -17.91
N TYR A 678 -7.36 19.62 -19.02
CA TYR A 678 -8.61 19.46 -19.73
C TYR A 678 -9.17 18.06 -19.54
N ILE A 679 -10.47 17.95 -19.29
CA ILE A 679 -11.21 16.68 -19.34
C ILE A 679 -12.32 16.77 -20.37
N CYS A 680 -12.18 15.99 -21.45
CA CYS A 680 -13.17 15.90 -22.51
C CYS A 680 -14.05 14.67 -22.27
N THR A 681 -15.30 14.90 -21.86
CA THR A 681 -16.28 13.87 -21.53
C THR A 681 -17.57 14.07 -22.34
N ASN A 682 -18.49 13.12 -22.30
CA ASN A 682 -19.80 13.32 -22.91
C ASN A 682 -20.62 14.31 -22.07
N GLU A 683 -21.53 15.05 -22.71
CA GLU A 683 -22.39 16.04 -22.04
C GLU A 683 -23.14 15.48 -20.82
N ASP A 684 -23.61 14.22 -20.88
CA ASP A 684 -24.32 13.55 -19.78
C ASP A 684 -23.44 13.27 -18.54
N LYS A 685 -22.11 13.26 -18.73
CA LYS A 685 -21.12 12.98 -17.67
C LYS A 685 -20.39 14.23 -17.20
N LEU A 686 -20.61 15.39 -17.80
CA LEU A 686 -19.98 16.65 -17.40
C LEU A 686 -20.23 16.97 -15.92
N ASP A 687 -21.51 16.97 -15.51
CA ASP A 687 -21.88 17.20 -14.11
C ASP A 687 -21.38 16.09 -13.18
N HIS A 688 -21.25 14.85 -13.66
CA HIS A 688 -20.66 13.76 -12.88
C HIS A 688 -19.20 14.07 -12.54
N TYR A 689 -18.35 14.36 -13.52
CA TYR A 689 -16.94 14.66 -13.27
C TYR A 689 -16.72 15.97 -12.52
N LEU A 690 -17.54 17.00 -12.77
CA LEU A 690 -17.52 18.23 -11.98
C LEU A 690 -17.85 17.95 -10.52
N ASN A 691 -18.96 17.25 -10.26
CA ASN A 691 -19.35 16.91 -8.89
C ASN A 691 -18.31 16.02 -8.26
N VAL A 692 -17.77 15.02 -8.94
CA VAL A 692 -16.84 14.04 -8.36
C VAL A 692 -15.44 14.61 -8.11
N MET A 693 -14.99 15.58 -8.92
CA MET A 693 -13.72 16.29 -8.68
C MET A 693 -13.85 17.34 -7.58
N THR A 694 -15.04 17.94 -7.41
CA THR A 694 -15.30 18.94 -6.36
C THR A 694 -15.76 18.32 -5.04
N SER A 695 -16.52 17.22 -5.10
CA SER A 695 -16.91 16.39 -3.97
C SER A 695 -15.79 15.39 -3.69
N GLN A 696 -15.07 15.63 -2.61
CA GLN A 696 -14.00 14.73 -2.19
C GLN A 696 -14.62 13.37 -1.81
N HIS A 697 -14.60 12.40 -2.73
CA HIS A 697 -15.15 11.06 -2.50
C HIS A 697 -14.32 10.29 -1.47
N PRO A 698 -14.92 9.82 -0.36
CA PRO A 698 -14.19 9.09 0.67
C PRO A 698 -13.53 7.82 0.11
N ILE A 699 -12.32 7.53 0.59
CA ILE A 699 -11.63 6.28 0.26
C ILE A 699 -12.21 5.16 1.11
N GLU A 700 -12.70 4.12 0.45
CA GLU A 700 -13.28 2.94 1.10
C GLU A 700 -12.35 1.73 0.97
N SER A 701 -12.32 0.88 2.00
CA SER A 701 -11.57 -0.38 1.98
C SER A 701 -12.15 -1.37 0.96
N LYS A 702 -11.25 -2.10 0.27
CA LYS A 702 -11.56 -3.24 -0.61
C LYS A 702 -11.21 -4.61 0.01
N LEU A 703 -10.88 -4.68 1.30
CA LEU A 703 -10.41 -5.92 1.94
C LEU A 703 -11.45 -7.05 1.98
N VAL A 704 -12.76 -6.73 1.95
CA VAL A 704 -13.84 -7.73 2.06
C VAL A 704 -13.70 -8.86 1.03
N SER A 705 -13.33 -8.54 -0.23
CA SER A 705 -13.14 -9.56 -1.27
C SER A 705 -11.87 -10.40 -1.07
N GLY A 706 -10.85 -9.85 -0.39
CA GLY A 706 -9.56 -10.49 -0.14
C GLY A 706 -9.38 -11.06 1.27
N ILE A 707 -10.40 -11.00 2.12
CA ILE A 707 -10.28 -11.35 3.55
C ILE A 707 -9.92 -12.83 3.75
N VAL A 708 -10.43 -13.73 2.90
CA VAL A 708 -10.20 -15.18 2.98
C VAL A 708 -8.72 -15.51 2.78
N ASP A 709 -8.11 -14.98 1.71
CA ASP A 709 -6.70 -15.22 1.40
C ASP A 709 -5.76 -14.51 2.39
N SER A 710 -6.18 -13.35 2.91
CA SER A 710 -5.43 -12.59 3.91
C SER A 710 -5.44 -13.30 5.26
N LEU A 711 -6.59 -13.82 5.69
CA LEU A 711 -6.72 -14.61 6.92
C LEU A 711 -5.88 -15.90 6.83
N ASN A 712 -5.91 -16.62 5.70
CA ASN A 712 -5.05 -17.80 5.51
C ASN A 712 -3.57 -17.46 5.66
N ALA A 713 -3.13 -16.30 5.16
CA ALA A 713 -1.75 -15.88 5.29
C ALA A 713 -1.35 -15.61 6.75
N GLU A 714 -2.20 -14.95 7.52
CA GLU A 714 -1.95 -14.71 8.95
C GLU A 714 -1.96 -16.00 9.79
N ILE A 715 -2.85 -16.94 9.46
CA ILE A 715 -2.84 -18.28 10.08
C ILE A 715 -1.56 -19.04 9.71
N ALA A 716 -1.12 -18.97 8.45
CA ALA A 716 0.11 -19.62 7.98
C ALA A 716 1.38 -19.03 8.60
N LEU A 717 1.37 -17.74 8.93
CA LEU A 717 2.44 -17.07 9.66
C LEU A 717 2.44 -17.38 11.16
N GLY A 718 1.37 -17.98 11.67
CA GLY A 718 1.19 -18.24 13.10
C GLY A 718 0.88 -16.99 13.91
N THR A 719 0.54 -15.86 13.26
CA THR A 719 0.07 -14.65 13.96
C THR A 719 -1.37 -14.83 14.44
N VAL A 720 -2.16 -15.70 13.80
CA VAL A 720 -3.54 -16.00 14.16
C VAL A 720 -3.70 -17.50 14.37
N SER A 721 -4.15 -17.88 15.56
CA SER A 721 -4.41 -19.27 15.96
C SER A 721 -5.84 -19.50 16.46
N THR A 722 -6.61 -18.44 16.73
CA THR A 722 -7.99 -18.51 17.21
C THR A 722 -8.88 -17.47 16.51
N LEU A 723 -10.20 -17.65 16.57
CA LEU A 723 -11.15 -16.65 16.06
C LEU A 723 -11.00 -15.29 16.76
N GLN A 724 -10.76 -15.27 18.08
CA GLN A 724 -10.52 -14.02 18.82
C GLN A 724 -9.28 -13.27 18.33
N GLU A 725 -8.19 -13.97 18.04
CA GLU A 725 -6.99 -13.37 17.46
C GLU A 725 -7.25 -12.84 16.05
N ALA A 726 -8.09 -13.52 15.27
CA ALA A 726 -8.48 -13.06 13.94
C ALA A 726 -9.40 -11.82 14.00
N VAL A 727 -10.32 -11.74 14.97
CA VAL A 727 -11.12 -10.53 15.23
C VAL A 727 -10.22 -9.37 15.64
N SER A 728 -9.22 -9.64 16.48
CA SER A 728 -8.21 -8.65 16.90
C SER A 728 -7.39 -8.17 15.72
N TRP A 729 -6.92 -9.08 14.85
CA TRP A 729 -6.24 -8.75 13.59
C TRP A 729 -7.08 -7.84 12.71
N LEU A 730 -8.37 -8.16 12.52
CA LEU A 730 -9.29 -7.34 11.75
C LEU A 730 -9.47 -5.94 12.36
N GLY A 731 -9.20 -5.75 13.65
CA GLY A 731 -9.18 -4.44 14.31
C GLY A 731 -8.05 -3.50 13.85
N TYR A 732 -6.97 -4.03 13.28
CA TYR A 732 -5.85 -3.21 12.76
C TYR A 732 -6.05 -2.77 11.31
N THR A 733 -7.15 -3.18 10.67
CA THR A 733 -7.35 -2.97 9.24
C THR A 733 -8.12 -1.68 8.97
N TYR A 734 -7.93 -1.14 7.77
CA TYR A 734 -8.67 0.05 7.32
C TYR A 734 -10.17 -0.23 7.18
N LEU A 735 -10.54 -1.48 6.85
CA LEU A 735 -11.93 -1.95 6.83
C LEU A 735 -12.61 -1.71 8.17
N PHE A 736 -11.95 -2.00 9.30
CA PHE A 736 -12.54 -1.75 10.61
C PHE A 736 -12.79 -0.26 10.87
N VAL A 737 -11.81 0.61 10.56
CA VAL A 737 -11.98 2.07 10.67
C VAL A 737 -13.18 2.53 9.83
N ARG A 738 -13.28 2.04 8.59
CA ARG A 738 -14.36 2.43 7.66
C ARG A 738 -15.73 1.85 8.02
N MET A 739 -15.81 0.63 8.53
CA MET A 739 -17.07 0.07 9.04
C MET A 739 -17.63 0.90 10.20
N ARG A 740 -16.77 1.49 11.05
CA ARG A 740 -17.21 2.37 12.15
C ARG A 740 -17.64 3.75 11.65
N ARG A 741 -16.98 4.29 10.62
CA ARG A 741 -17.22 5.64 10.10
C ARG A 741 -18.38 5.70 9.09
N ASN A 742 -18.52 4.68 8.26
CA ASN A 742 -19.56 4.58 7.23
C ASN A 742 -20.22 3.19 7.20
N PRO A 743 -20.88 2.77 8.29
CA PRO A 743 -21.41 1.40 8.46
C PRO A 743 -22.38 0.97 7.36
N PHE A 744 -23.22 1.89 6.85
CA PHE A 744 -24.19 1.61 5.79
C PHE A 744 -23.56 1.12 4.49
N HIS A 745 -22.42 1.69 4.10
CA HIS A 745 -21.68 1.26 2.92
C HIS A 745 -21.22 -0.20 3.03
N TYR A 746 -21.04 -0.69 4.26
CA TYR A 746 -20.63 -2.07 4.56
C TYR A 746 -21.81 -2.99 4.94
N GLY A 747 -23.04 -2.55 4.65
CA GLY A 747 -24.26 -3.33 4.91
C GLY A 747 -24.63 -3.45 6.39
N ILE A 748 -24.12 -2.55 7.24
CA ILE A 748 -24.40 -2.54 8.68
C ILE A 748 -25.56 -1.56 8.94
N SER A 749 -26.65 -2.05 9.52
CA SER A 749 -27.84 -1.25 9.85
C SER A 749 -27.60 -0.37 11.08
N ARG A 750 -28.43 0.66 11.29
CA ARG A 750 -28.34 1.51 12.50
C ARG A 750 -28.56 0.71 13.78
N GLU A 751 -29.51 -0.21 13.74
CA GLU A 751 -29.85 -1.10 14.87
C GLU A 751 -28.63 -1.91 15.31
N MET A 752 -27.90 -2.50 14.35
CA MET A 752 -26.71 -3.30 14.64
C MET A 752 -25.59 -2.49 15.31
N ILE A 753 -25.46 -1.19 15.02
CA ILE A 753 -24.44 -0.33 15.65
C ILE A 753 -24.81 0.01 17.09
N LEU A 754 -26.12 0.16 17.38
CA LEU A 754 -26.60 0.43 18.73
C LEU A 754 -26.32 -0.77 19.64
N ASP A 755 -26.53 -1.98 19.12
CA ASP A 755 -26.30 -3.23 19.84
C ASP A 755 -24.81 -3.62 19.90
N ASP A 756 -24.02 -3.31 18.85
CA ASP A 756 -22.59 -3.62 18.75
C ASP A 756 -21.73 -2.38 18.39
N PRO A 757 -21.50 -1.44 19.32
CA PRO A 757 -20.79 -0.19 19.04
C PRO A 757 -19.32 -0.39 18.62
N GLN A 758 -18.71 -1.49 19.04
CA GLN A 758 -17.31 -1.84 18.73
C GLN A 758 -17.19 -2.80 17.55
N LEU A 759 -18.31 -3.16 16.91
CA LEU A 759 -18.37 -4.11 15.79
C LEU A 759 -17.67 -5.45 16.10
N GLY A 760 -17.70 -5.90 17.36
CA GLY A 760 -17.12 -7.17 17.77
C GLY A 760 -17.83 -8.36 17.14
N GLY A 761 -19.16 -8.37 17.20
CA GLY A 761 -20.01 -9.40 16.59
C GLY A 761 -19.90 -9.38 15.08
N ARG A 762 -19.93 -8.19 14.45
CA ARG A 762 -19.76 -8.08 12.99
C ARG A 762 -18.41 -8.60 12.51
N ARG A 763 -17.31 -8.26 13.21
CA ARG A 763 -15.99 -8.80 12.87
C ARG A 763 -15.92 -10.31 13.06
N MET A 764 -16.51 -10.83 14.13
CA MET A 764 -16.60 -12.26 14.38
C MET A 764 -17.34 -12.99 13.26
N GLU A 765 -18.45 -12.44 12.77
CA GLU A 765 -19.20 -12.99 11.64
C GLU A 765 -18.35 -13.08 10.36
N LEU A 766 -17.67 -11.99 10.00
CA LEU A 766 -16.80 -11.93 8.81
C LEU A 766 -15.66 -12.95 8.89
N VAL A 767 -14.97 -13.00 10.03
CA VAL A 767 -13.88 -13.95 10.28
C VAL A 767 -14.39 -15.39 10.26
N THR A 768 -15.52 -15.67 10.90
CA THR A 768 -16.10 -17.01 10.96
C THR A 768 -16.51 -17.48 9.56
N SER A 769 -17.11 -16.61 8.75
CA SER A 769 -17.43 -16.92 7.35
C SER A 769 -16.17 -17.22 6.54
N ALA A 770 -15.10 -16.44 6.71
CA ALA A 770 -13.83 -16.67 6.04
C ALA A 770 -13.16 -17.98 6.48
N ALA A 771 -13.15 -18.27 7.79
CA ALA A 771 -12.60 -19.51 8.34
C ALA A 771 -13.35 -20.75 7.83
N LYS A 772 -14.69 -20.71 7.80
CA LYS A 772 -15.51 -21.79 7.21
C LYS A 772 -15.21 -22.02 5.73
N LYS A 773 -15.00 -20.96 4.96
CA LYS A 773 -14.62 -21.10 3.54
C LYS A 773 -13.23 -21.74 3.40
N LEU A 774 -12.25 -21.32 4.20
CA LEU A 774 -10.91 -21.92 4.21
C LEU A 774 -10.91 -23.40 4.61
N ASP A 775 -11.73 -23.77 5.60
CA ASP A 775 -11.92 -25.14 6.05
C ASP A 775 -12.56 -26.00 4.96
N SER A 776 -13.59 -25.48 4.26
CA SER A 776 -14.21 -26.17 3.12
C SER A 776 -13.24 -26.42 1.96
N CYS A 777 -12.24 -25.55 1.79
CA CYS A 777 -11.17 -25.73 0.80
C CYS A 777 -10.03 -26.64 1.30
N GLY A 778 -10.07 -27.12 2.55
CA GLY A 778 -9.02 -27.94 3.17
C GLY A 778 -7.71 -27.17 3.43
N MET A 779 -7.77 -25.85 3.51
CA MET A 779 -6.59 -24.98 3.72
C MET A 779 -6.25 -24.81 5.19
N ILE A 780 -7.26 -24.87 6.05
CA ILE A 780 -7.13 -24.90 7.51
C ILE A 780 -7.98 -26.05 8.05
N LYS A 781 -7.80 -26.39 9.33
CA LYS A 781 -8.81 -27.14 10.10
C LYS A 781 -9.39 -26.21 11.14
N PHE A 782 -10.70 -26.01 11.08
CA PHE A 782 -11.45 -25.16 12.00
C PHE A 782 -12.24 -26.01 13.00
N ASP A 783 -11.94 -25.88 14.29
CA ASP A 783 -12.75 -26.48 15.36
C ASP A 783 -13.74 -25.45 15.91
N ALA A 784 -15.02 -25.62 15.55
CA ALA A 784 -16.08 -24.71 15.96
C ALA A 784 -16.35 -24.71 17.49
N ARG A 785 -15.92 -25.73 18.22
CA ARG A 785 -16.11 -25.81 19.68
C ARG A 785 -15.02 -25.07 20.45
N THR A 786 -13.77 -25.20 19.99
CA THR A 786 -12.62 -24.53 20.63
C THR A 786 -12.27 -23.20 19.98
N GLU A 787 -12.92 -22.85 18.87
CA GLU A 787 -12.63 -21.68 18.05
C GLU A 787 -11.16 -21.62 17.57
N SER A 788 -10.49 -22.78 17.52
CA SER A 788 -9.10 -22.90 17.12
C SER A 788 -8.96 -23.03 15.60
N LEU A 789 -7.91 -22.40 15.08
CA LEU A 789 -7.56 -22.36 13.67
C LEU A 789 -6.19 -23.00 13.50
N THR A 790 -6.15 -24.16 12.86
CA THR A 790 -4.87 -24.85 12.59
C THR A 790 -4.58 -24.86 11.10
N ILE A 791 -3.37 -24.46 10.72
CA ILE A 791 -2.96 -24.43 9.31
C ILE A 791 -2.81 -25.85 8.75
N ALA A 792 -3.28 -26.08 7.53
CA ALA A 792 -2.97 -27.29 6.77
C ALA A 792 -1.85 -27.03 5.76
N ASP A 793 -1.18 -28.09 5.28
CA ASP A 793 -0.10 -27.97 4.29
C ASP A 793 -0.55 -27.19 3.04
N LEU A 794 -1.79 -27.40 2.61
CA LEU A 794 -2.38 -26.71 1.46
C LEU A 794 -2.50 -25.20 1.69
N GLY A 795 -2.94 -24.77 2.87
CA GLY A 795 -3.01 -23.35 3.25
C GLY A 795 -1.63 -22.71 3.35
N LEU A 796 -0.66 -23.43 3.91
CA LEU A 796 0.73 -22.98 4.01
C LEU A 796 1.36 -22.77 2.61
N ILE A 797 1.17 -23.73 1.70
CA ILE A 797 1.66 -23.62 0.32
C ILE A 797 0.94 -22.47 -0.41
N ALA A 798 -0.39 -22.37 -0.27
CA ALA A 798 -1.14 -21.28 -0.88
C ALA A 798 -0.69 -19.89 -0.38
N ALA A 799 -0.42 -19.73 0.92
CA ALA A 799 0.13 -18.49 1.47
C ALA A 799 1.53 -18.17 0.93
N LYS A 800 2.42 -19.17 0.90
CA LYS A 800 3.82 -19.06 0.44
C LYS A 800 3.92 -18.67 -1.05
N TYR A 801 3.04 -19.23 -1.89
CA TYR A 801 3.01 -18.96 -3.33
C TYR A 801 1.94 -17.95 -3.73
N TYR A 802 1.19 -17.41 -2.78
CA TYR A 802 0.17 -16.39 -3.00
C TYR A 802 -0.86 -16.84 -4.05
N ILE A 803 -1.34 -18.07 -3.86
CA ILE A 803 -2.40 -18.72 -4.64
C ILE A 803 -3.74 -18.43 -3.98
N ARG A 804 -4.74 -18.04 -4.76
CA ARG A 804 -6.08 -17.72 -4.24
C ARG A 804 -6.81 -19.00 -3.80
N HIS A 805 -7.60 -18.92 -2.73
CA HIS A 805 -8.44 -20.04 -2.27
C HIS A 805 -9.39 -20.55 -3.38
N ALA A 806 -9.87 -19.67 -4.25
CA ALA A 806 -10.71 -20.04 -5.39
C ALA A 806 -9.97 -20.97 -6.39
N SER A 807 -8.67 -20.78 -6.60
CA SER A 807 -7.86 -21.71 -7.42
C SER A 807 -7.64 -23.04 -6.70
N ILE A 808 -7.48 -23.03 -5.38
CA ILE A 808 -7.39 -24.25 -4.57
C ILE A 808 -8.69 -25.08 -4.65
N GLU A 809 -9.85 -24.43 -4.66
CA GLU A 809 -11.15 -25.07 -4.85
C GLU A 809 -11.19 -25.84 -6.19
N VAL A 810 -10.75 -25.20 -7.28
CA VAL A 810 -10.62 -25.85 -8.60
C VAL A 810 -9.64 -27.02 -8.56
N TYR A 811 -8.48 -26.87 -7.91
CA TYR A 811 -7.47 -27.93 -7.84
C TYR A 811 -7.97 -29.13 -7.01
N ASN A 812 -8.77 -28.91 -5.97
CA ASN A 812 -9.32 -30.01 -5.17
C ASN A 812 -10.24 -30.92 -5.99
N GLU A 813 -10.91 -30.41 -7.01
CA GLU A 813 -11.76 -31.21 -7.91
C GLU A 813 -10.97 -31.95 -8.99
N VAL A 814 -9.92 -31.31 -9.54
CA VAL A 814 -9.22 -31.79 -10.75
C VAL A 814 -7.94 -32.57 -10.44
N PHE A 815 -7.27 -32.31 -9.31
CA PHE A 815 -5.91 -32.79 -9.06
C PHE A 815 -5.85 -34.27 -8.64
N LYS A 816 -5.11 -35.09 -9.40
CA LYS A 816 -5.07 -36.55 -9.25
C LYS A 816 -3.64 -37.11 -9.04
N PRO A 817 -3.51 -38.33 -8.47
CA PRO A 817 -2.20 -38.97 -8.23
C PRO A 817 -1.38 -39.32 -9.47
N LYS A 818 -2.04 -39.44 -10.62
CA LYS A 818 -1.44 -39.70 -11.93
C LYS A 818 -2.04 -38.69 -12.91
N MET A 819 -1.25 -37.73 -13.34
CA MET A 819 -1.60 -36.74 -14.36
C MET A 819 -0.40 -36.60 -15.29
N SER A 820 -0.66 -36.55 -16.60
CA SER A 820 0.38 -36.24 -17.60
C SER A 820 0.67 -34.74 -17.65
N GLU A 821 1.73 -34.34 -18.36
CA GLU A 821 2.07 -32.94 -18.62
C GLU A 821 0.92 -32.19 -19.30
N SER A 822 0.18 -32.85 -20.21
CA SER A 822 -1.00 -32.28 -20.88
C SER A 822 -2.14 -32.00 -19.89
N ASP A 823 -2.43 -32.94 -18.99
CA ASP A 823 -3.47 -32.78 -17.97
C ASP A 823 -3.12 -31.65 -17.00
N LEU A 824 -1.84 -31.53 -16.65
CA LEU A 824 -1.32 -30.47 -15.79
C LEU A 824 -1.46 -29.09 -16.44
N LEU A 825 -1.16 -28.96 -17.73
CA LEU A 825 -1.34 -27.70 -18.48
C LEU A 825 -2.81 -27.27 -18.54
N VAL A 826 -3.73 -28.21 -18.75
CA VAL A 826 -5.19 -27.95 -18.74
C VAL A 826 -5.68 -27.56 -17.35
N MET A 827 -5.20 -28.20 -16.30
CA MET A 827 -5.56 -27.83 -14.93
C MET A 827 -5.03 -26.43 -14.58
N LEU A 828 -3.79 -26.13 -14.97
CA LEU A 828 -3.18 -24.83 -14.76
C LEU A 828 -3.97 -23.72 -15.46
N SER A 829 -4.42 -23.93 -16.70
CA SER A 829 -5.16 -22.89 -17.43
C SER A 829 -6.52 -22.53 -16.81
N LYS A 830 -7.08 -23.37 -15.94
CA LYS A 830 -8.30 -23.10 -15.16
C LYS A 830 -8.09 -22.26 -13.89
N SER A 831 -6.86 -21.86 -13.60
CA SER A 831 -6.55 -21.11 -12.38
C SER A 831 -7.17 -19.71 -12.42
N THR A 832 -7.74 -19.25 -11.30
CA THR A 832 -8.41 -17.95 -11.23
C THR A 832 -7.47 -16.76 -11.40
N GLU A 833 -6.16 -16.95 -11.23
CA GLU A 833 -5.11 -15.98 -11.52
C GLU A 833 -5.09 -15.55 -13.00
N PHE A 834 -5.67 -16.35 -13.89
CA PHE A 834 -5.76 -16.06 -15.32
C PHE A 834 -7.08 -15.41 -15.75
N SER A 835 -8.00 -15.14 -14.81
CA SER A 835 -9.33 -14.59 -15.12
C SER A 835 -9.31 -13.22 -15.81
N GLN A 836 -8.20 -12.48 -15.68
CA GLN A 836 -8.01 -11.17 -16.32
C GLN A 836 -7.56 -11.26 -17.79
N ILE A 837 -7.16 -12.45 -18.26
CA ILE A 837 -6.78 -12.66 -19.66
C ILE A 837 -8.06 -12.74 -20.50
N GLN A 838 -8.05 -12.03 -21.63
CA GLN A 838 -9.17 -12.01 -22.56
C GLN A 838 -8.74 -12.55 -23.92
N THR A 839 -9.65 -13.23 -24.60
CA THR A 839 -9.48 -13.60 -26.01
C THR A 839 -9.92 -12.43 -26.89
N ARG A 840 -9.11 -12.10 -27.91
CA ARG A 840 -9.38 -10.99 -28.84
C ARG A 840 -9.38 -11.50 -30.27
N GLU A 841 -10.35 -11.06 -31.07
CA GLU A 841 -10.50 -11.54 -32.46
C GLU A 841 -9.29 -11.26 -33.34
N ASN A 842 -8.62 -10.12 -33.14
CA ASN A 842 -7.44 -9.74 -33.90
C ASN A 842 -6.19 -10.61 -33.60
N GLU A 843 -6.24 -11.42 -32.55
CA GLU A 843 -5.15 -12.31 -32.13
C GLU A 843 -5.34 -13.74 -32.64
N TYR A 844 -6.56 -14.11 -33.07
CA TYR A 844 -6.87 -15.47 -33.53
C TYR A 844 -6.01 -15.96 -34.68
N PRO A 845 -5.68 -15.16 -35.72
CA PRO A 845 -4.82 -15.63 -36.80
C PRO A 845 -3.43 -16.03 -36.31
N GLU A 846 -2.87 -15.27 -35.35
CA GLU A 846 -1.57 -15.56 -34.77
C GLU A 846 -1.63 -16.74 -33.81
N LEU A 847 -2.66 -16.85 -32.96
CA LEU A 847 -2.86 -18.00 -32.08
C LEU A 847 -3.06 -19.30 -32.87
N GLU A 848 -3.78 -19.25 -34.00
CA GLU A 848 -3.88 -20.39 -34.91
C GLU A 848 -2.55 -20.72 -35.59
N ALA A 849 -1.77 -19.72 -35.96
CA ALA A 849 -0.44 -19.94 -36.52
C ALA A 849 0.48 -20.61 -35.49
N LEU A 850 0.41 -20.23 -34.21
CA LEU A 850 1.14 -20.89 -33.13
C LEU A 850 0.70 -22.35 -32.93
N LEU A 851 -0.59 -22.65 -33.08
CA LEU A 851 -1.12 -24.02 -33.01
C LEU A 851 -0.67 -24.91 -34.17
N LYS A 852 -0.52 -24.33 -35.37
CA LYS A 852 -0.15 -25.04 -36.60
C LYS A 852 1.36 -25.10 -36.82
N ASN A 853 2.15 -24.39 -36.01
CA ASN A 853 3.60 -24.33 -36.16
C ASN A 853 4.25 -25.61 -35.63
N GLU A 854 4.94 -26.34 -36.50
CA GLU A 854 5.68 -27.58 -36.17
C GLU A 854 6.85 -27.33 -35.20
N GLU A 855 7.38 -26.11 -35.14
CA GLU A 855 8.44 -25.72 -34.18
C GLU A 855 7.91 -25.51 -32.75
N ILE A 856 6.59 -25.47 -32.56
CA ILE A 856 5.97 -25.29 -31.25
C ILE A 856 5.37 -26.61 -30.82
N VAL A 857 5.82 -27.10 -29.67
CA VAL A 857 5.23 -28.30 -29.07
C VAL A 857 3.91 -27.86 -28.46
N VAL A 858 2.80 -28.18 -29.16
CA VAL A 858 1.45 -27.93 -28.66
C VAL A 858 0.78 -29.25 -28.26
N CYS A 859 0.58 -29.46 -26.96
CA CYS A 859 -0.25 -30.52 -26.42
C CYS A 859 -1.70 -30.37 -26.90
N GLN A 860 -2.38 -31.50 -27.14
CA GLN A 860 -3.79 -31.52 -27.54
C GLN A 860 -4.65 -30.77 -26.50
N LEU A 861 -5.34 -29.73 -26.96
CA LEU A 861 -6.27 -28.97 -26.13
C LEU A 861 -7.62 -29.72 -26.08
N PRO A 862 -8.29 -29.79 -24.93
CA PRO A 862 -9.63 -30.36 -24.85
C PRO A 862 -10.60 -29.55 -25.71
N GLU A 863 -11.40 -30.23 -26.53
CA GLU A 863 -12.42 -29.58 -27.37
C GLU A 863 -13.47 -28.86 -26.50
N PRO A 864 -13.92 -27.65 -26.88
CA PRO A 864 -14.95 -26.94 -26.13
C PRO A 864 -16.24 -27.77 -26.08
N LYS A 865 -16.82 -27.92 -24.88
CA LYS A 865 -18.12 -28.60 -24.71
C LYS A 865 -19.18 -27.84 -25.52
N GLN A 866 -19.83 -28.49 -26.48
CA GLN A 866 -20.98 -27.92 -27.16
C GLN A 866 -22.12 -27.77 -26.14
N GLU A 867 -22.48 -26.53 -25.78
CA GLU A 867 -23.71 -26.30 -25.03
C GLU A 867 -24.90 -26.73 -25.92
N ASN A 868 -25.63 -27.74 -25.46
CA ASN A 868 -26.90 -28.15 -26.08
C ASN A 868 -27.91 -27.00 -25.96
N THR A 869 -27.98 -26.16 -26.98
CA THR A 869 -28.96 -25.08 -27.13
C THR A 869 -30.38 -25.59 -27.47
N SER A 870 -30.74 -26.81 -27.05
CA SER A 870 -32.04 -27.41 -27.34
C SER A 870 -33.16 -27.05 -26.34
N ASN A 871 -32.89 -26.25 -25.30
CA ASN A 871 -33.90 -25.92 -24.27
C ASN A 871 -34.02 -24.43 -23.92
N ARG A 872 -34.14 -23.56 -24.93
CA ARG A 872 -34.82 -22.25 -24.77
C ARG A 872 -35.95 -22.13 -25.78
N ARG A 873 -37.14 -22.61 -25.40
CA ARG A 873 -38.40 -22.20 -26.02
C ARG A 873 -38.95 -20.97 -25.28
N VAL A 874 -39.63 -20.15 -26.08
CA VAL A 874 -40.60 -19.09 -25.78
C VAL A 874 -40.03 -17.67 -25.69
N GLY A 875 -40.33 -16.90 -26.73
CA GLY A 875 -40.14 -15.46 -26.84
C GLY A 875 -40.60 -14.97 -28.22
N VAL A 876 -41.89 -14.67 -28.31
CA VAL A 876 -42.70 -14.26 -29.48
C VAL A 876 -41.99 -13.30 -30.44
N SER A 877 -41.97 -13.63 -31.73
CA SER A 877 -41.56 -12.74 -32.82
C SER A 877 -42.72 -11.86 -33.29
N THR A 878 -42.55 -10.54 -33.25
CA THR A 878 -43.31 -9.58 -34.06
C THR A 878 -42.73 -9.56 -35.49
N PRO A 879 -43.55 -9.71 -36.54
CA PRO A 879 -43.08 -9.68 -37.91
C PRO A 879 -43.16 -8.25 -38.48
N GLY A 880 -42.02 -7.66 -38.81
CA GLY A 880 -42.00 -6.45 -39.62
C GLY A 880 -40.75 -5.61 -39.44
N GLU A 881 -39.69 -5.94 -40.18
CA GLU A 881 -38.88 -4.94 -40.90
C GLU A 881 -37.86 -5.65 -41.78
N LYS A 882 -38.04 -5.54 -43.11
CA LYS A 882 -37.06 -5.96 -44.10
C LYS A 882 -36.01 -4.86 -44.22
N ALA A 883 -34.82 -5.06 -43.66
CA ALA A 883 -33.66 -4.24 -43.99
C ALA A 883 -32.84 -4.94 -45.08
N HIS A 884 -32.89 -4.38 -46.29
CA HIS A 884 -31.91 -4.62 -47.35
C HIS A 884 -30.60 -3.92 -46.98
N GLY A 885 -29.55 -4.72 -46.77
CA GLY A 885 -28.18 -4.22 -46.60
C GLY A 885 -27.19 -5.29 -47.01
N LYS A 886 -26.88 -5.37 -48.31
CA LYS A 886 -25.74 -6.13 -48.83
C LYS A 886 -24.45 -5.44 -48.38
N GLY A 887 -23.97 -5.77 -47.19
CA GLY A 887 -22.60 -5.53 -46.77
C GLY A 887 -21.78 -6.80 -46.96
N LYS A 888 -20.68 -6.73 -47.71
CA LYS A 888 -19.68 -7.79 -47.82
C LYS A 888 -18.99 -7.99 -46.45
N GLY A 889 -19.56 -8.83 -45.61
CA GLY A 889 -18.90 -9.41 -44.43
C GLY A 889 -18.50 -10.84 -44.76
N GLY A 890 -17.29 -11.02 -45.29
CA GLY A 890 -16.72 -12.33 -45.59
C GLY A 890 -16.16 -13.00 -44.33
N ASP A 891 -16.48 -14.28 -44.19
CA ASP A 891 -15.73 -15.37 -43.51
C ASP A 891 -15.61 -15.46 -41.99
N THR A 892 -16.01 -14.50 -41.16
CA THR A 892 -15.91 -14.69 -39.69
C THR A 892 -17.10 -15.42 -39.04
N ALA A 893 -18.24 -15.54 -39.72
CA ALA A 893 -19.46 -16.08 -39.11
C ALA A 893 -19.57 -17.63 -39.11
N ASN A 894 -18.58 -18.36 -39.67
CA ASN A 894 -18.67 -19.81 -39.88
C ASN A 894 -17.45 -20.62 -39.36
N ARG A 895 -16.64 -20.03 -38.48
CA ARG A 895 -15.51 -20.72 -37.84
C ARG A 895 -16.04 -21.66 -36.75
N LYS A 896 -15.66 -22.94 -36.80
CA LYS A 896 -15.96 -23.89 -35.70
C LYS A 896 -15.32 -23.36 -34.40
N PRO A 897 -16.00 -23.46 -33.24
CA PRO A 897 -15.40 -23.07 -31.98
C PRO A 897 -14.09 -23.82 -31.76
N SER A 898 -13.00 -23.08 -31.65
CA SER A 898 -11.67 -23.61 -31.42
C SER A 898 -11.33 -23.51 -29.94
N PRO A 899 -10.52 -24.42 -29.36
CA PRO A 899 -10.09 -24.29 -27.96
C PRO A 899 -9.47 -22.93 -27.62
N ILE A 900 -8.82 -22.25 -28.59
CA ILE A 900 -8.23 -20.90 -28.42
C ILE A 900 -9.26 -19.76 -28.32
N ASP A 901 -10.53 -20.05 -28.56
CA ASP A 901 -11.61 -19.07 -28.34
C ASP A 901 -11.93 -18.94 -26.83
N THR A 902 -11.46 -19.91 -26.02
CA THR A 902 -11.53 -19.88 -24.55
C THR A 902 -10.28 -19.27 -23.93
N VAL A 903 -10.42 -18.66 -22.75
CA VAL A 903 -9.30 -18.11 -21.98
C VAL A 903 -8.32 -19.24 -21.62
N GLU A 904 -8.84 -20.39 -21.23
CA GLU A 904 -8.07 -21.57 -20.87
C GLU A 904 -7.19 -22.05 -22.04
N GLY A 905 -7.75 -22.09 -23.26
CA GLY A 905 -6.99 -22.46 -24.45
C GLY A 905 -5.93 -21.43 -24.81
N LYS A 906 -6.25 -20.13 -24.73
CA LYS A 906 -5.27 -19.05 -24.96
C LYS A 906 -4.11 -19.14 -23.96
N VAL A 907 -4.39 -19.27 -22.66
CA VAL A 907 -3.38 -19.42 -21.60
C VAL A 907 -2.47 -20.61 -21.87
N ASN A 908 -3.07 -21.75 -22.21
CA ASN A 908 -2.34 -22.97 -22.46
C ASN A 908 -1.38 -22.82 -23.66
N VAL A 909 -1.87 -22.34 -24.81
CA VAL A 909 -1.03 -22.09 -26.00
C VAL A 909 0.09 -21.10 -25.71
N LEU A 910 -0.20 -20.00 -25.00
CA LEU A 910 0.81 -18.99 -24.68
C LEU A 910 1.91 -19.54 -23.76
N LEU A 911 1.58 -20.38 -22.78
CA LEU A 911 2.59 -21.01 -21.92
C LEU A 911 3.49 -21.96 -22.73
N GLN A 912 2.91 -22.73 -23.64
CA GLN A 912 3.65 -23.65 -24.49
C GLN A 912 4.53 -22.90 -25.52
N ALA A 913 4.02 -21.82 -26.09
CA ALA A 913 4.77 -20.92 -26.96
C ALA A 913 5.94 -20.26 -26.20
N TYR A 914 5.74 -19.91 -24.93
CA TYR A 914 6.79 -19.35 -24.09
C TYR A 914 7.95 -20.33 -23.86
N ILE A 915 7.64 -21.59 -23.51
CA ILE A 915 8.62 -22.66 -23.31
C ILE A 915 9.34 -22.96 -24.63
N SER A 916 8.61 -23.01 -25.75
CA SER A 916 9.16 -23.28 -27.10
C SER A 916 9.94 -22.11 -27.70
N LYS A 917 10.15 -21.01 -26.96
CA LYS A 917 10.84 -19.80 -27.45
C LYS A 917 10.23 -19.19 -28.72
N ALA A 918 8.93 -19.39 -28.94
CA ALA A 918 8.23 -18.90 -30.12
C ALA A 918 8.28 -17.37 -30.22
N GLN A 919 8.42 -16.83 -31.44
CA GLN A 919 8.37 -15.40 -31.67
C GLN A 919 6.93 -14.96 -31.90
N VAL A 920 6.39 -14.26 -30.92
CA VAL A 920 5.07 -13.62 -30.99
C VAL A 920 5.26 -12.18 -31.50
N GLN A 921 4.52 -11.82 -32.54
CA GLN A 921 4.50 -10.54 -33.22
C GLN A 921 3.54 -9.56 -32.53
N ASP A 922 2.33 -9.99 -32.15
CA ASP A 922 1.37 -9.10 -31.50
C ASP A 922 1.84 -8.72 -30.09
N PHE A 923 2.00 -7.42 -29.86
CA PHE A 923 2.50 -6.88 -28.59
C PHE A 923 1.61 -7.22 -27.39
N ALA A 924 0.31 -7.41 -27.61
CA ALA A 924 -0.62 -7.76 -26.55
C ALA A 924 -0.47 -9.25 -26.17
N LEU A 925 -0.31 -10.13 -27.15
CA LEU A 925 0.04 -11.54 -26.91
C LEU A 925 1.42 -11.70 -26.24
N VAL A 926 2.42 -10.87 -26.58
CA VAL A 926 3.72 -10.87 -25.89
C VAL A 926 3.55 -10.55 -24.39
N SER A 927 2.71 -9.55 -24.08
CA SER A 927 2.40 -9.18 -22.69
C SER A 927 1.63 -10.28 -21.96
N ASP A 928 0.62 -10.87 -22.59
CA ASP A 928 -0.19 -11.94 -22.01
C ASP A 928 0.67 -13.20 -21.77
N MET A 929 1.55 -13.55 -22.73
CA MET A 929 2.50 -14.66 -22.61
C MET A 929 3.45 -14.46 -21.43
N ALA A 930 3.99 -13.25 -21.24
CA ALA A 930 4.86 -12.94 -20.10
C ALA A 930 4.11 -13.05 -18.76
N TYR A 931 2.85 -12.58 -18.71
CA TYR A 931 2.00 -12.71 -17.53
C TYR A 931 1.67 -14.17 -17.20
N VAL A 932 1.34 -14.97 -18.23
CA VAL A 932 1.07 -16.41 -18.10
C VAL A 932 2.31 -17.14 -17.60
N ALA A 933 3.49 -16.88 -18.16
CA ALA A 933 4.73 -17.51 -17.74
C ALA A 933 5.08 -17.17 -16.28
N GLN A 934 4.95 -15.90 -15.88
CA GLN A 934 5.26 -15.45 -14.53
C GLN A 934 4.37 -16.11 -13.47
N ASN A 935 3.04 -16.14 -13.70
CA ASN A 935 2.11 -16.77 -12.78
C ASN A 935 2.15 -18.30 -12.88
N GLY A 936 2.28 -18.85 -14.08
CA GLY A 936 2.37 -20.28 -14.34
C GLY A 936 3.55 -20.92 -13.63
N GLY A 937 4.74 -20.33 -13.70
CA GLY A 937 5.91 -20.84 -12.98
C GLY A 937 5.70 -20.91 -11.45
N ARG A 938 5.02 -19.92 -10.87
CA ARG A 938 4.68 -19.89 -9.45
C ARG A 938 3.63 -20.94 -9.08
N ILE A 939 2.58 -21.07 -9.90
CA ILE A 939 1.50 -22.05 -9.71
C ILE A 939 2.04 -23.48 -9.82
N ILE A 940 2.88 -23.77 -10.82
CA ILE A 940 3.49 -25.10 -10.98
C ILE A 940 4.32 -25.48 -9.76
N ARG A 941 5.12 -24.54 -9.21
CA ARG A 941 5.88 -24.78 -7.98
C ARG A 941 4.98 -25.03 -6.76
N ALA A 942 3.86 -24.31 -6.66
CA ALA A 942 2.88 -24.57 -5.60
C ALA A 942 2.27 -25.97 -5.75
N LEU A 943 1.81 -26.33 -6.95
CA LEU A 943 1.27 -27.66 -7.25
C LEU A 943 2.29 -28.77 -6.99
N LEU A 944 3.57 -28.54 -7.28
CA LEU A 944 4.65 -29.48 -6.98
C LEU A 944 4.73 -29.76 -5.48
N GLU A 945 4.75 -28.72 -4.64
CA GLU A 945 4.77 -28.89 -3.20
C GLU A 945 3.50 -29.59 -2.70
N ILE A 946 2.33 -29.29 -3.28
CA ILE A 946 1.07 -29.98 -2.95
C ILE A 946 1.15 -31.46 -3.34
N ALA A 947 1.70 -31.78 -4.53
CA ALA A 947 1.89 -33.16 -4.99
C ALA A 947 2.79 -33.94 -4.04
N VAL A 948 3.91 -33.33 -3.62
CA VAL A 948 4.85 -33.93 -2.66
C VAL A 948 4.16 -34.15 -1.31
N SER A 949 3.39 -33.17 -0.82
CA SER A 949 2.65 -33.30 0.45
C SER A 949 1.60 -34.42 0.40
N ARG A 950 0.92 -34.56 -0.75
CA ARG A 950 -0.06 -35.63 -1.01
C ARG A 950 0.58 -36.98 -1.40
N LYS A 951 1.91 -37.06 -1.50
CA LYS A 951 2.68 -38.24 -1.93
C LYS A 951 2.35 -38.72 -3.35
N PHE A 952 1.99 -37.80 -4.25
CA PHE A 952 1.70 -38.08 -5.65
C PHE A 952 3.01 -38.10 -6.46
N ALA A 953 3.82 -39.15 -6.30
CA ALA A 953 5.17 -39.23 -6.85
C ALA A 953 5.23 -39.01 -8.39
N SER A 954 4.30 -39.63 -9.15
CA SER A 954 4.24 -39.49 -10.61
C SER A 954 3.91 -38.04 -11.01
N THR A 955 2.84 -37.47 -10.45
CA THR A 955 2.46 -36.08 -10.73
C THR A 955 3.52 -35.08 -10.26
N ALA A 956 4.19 -35.35 -9.14
CA ALA A 956 5.28 -34.52 -8.63
C ALA A 956 6.50 -34.53 -9.57
N ALA A 957 6.84 -35.68 -10.17
CA ALA A 957 7.90 -35.77 -11.16
C ALA A 957 7.58 -34.92 -12.41
N SER A 958 6.37 -35.05 -12.98
CA SER A 958 5.95 -34.24 -14.13
C SER A 958 5.88 -32.75 -13.79
N LEU A 959 5.40 -32.36 -12.59
CA LEU A 959 5.39 -30.96 -12.14
C LEU A 959 6.80 -30.40 -11.94
N ALA A 960 7.76 -31.21 -11.47
CA ALA A 960 9.15 -30.78 -11.33
C ALA A 960 9.78 -30.52 -12.71
N GLN A 961 9.54 -31.40 -13.68
CA GLN A 961 9.96 -31.22 -15.06
C GLN A 961 9.32 -29.97 -15.69
N MET A 962 8.01 -29.78 -15.50
CA MET A 962 7.30 -28.59 -15.98
C MET A 962 7.80 -27.29 -15.32
N SER A 963 8.15 -27.33 -14.03
CA SER A 963 8.73 -26.17 -13.34
C SER A 963 10.06 -25.76 -13.97
N LEU A 964 10.92 -26.74 -14.26
CA LEU A 964 12.19 -26.51 -14.95
C LEU A 964 11.96 -26.02 -16.38
N ALA A 965 10.94 -26.55 -17.05
CA ALA A 965 10.64 -26.18 -18.42
C ALA A 965 10.24 -24.72 -18.56
N VAL A 966 9.42 -24.21 -17.65
CA VAL A 966 9.05 -22.80 -17.61
C VAL A 966 10.24 -21.91 -17.22
N GLU A 967 11.03 -22.32 -16.22
CA GLU A 967 12.16 -21.53 -15.71
C GLU A 967 13.31 -21.42 -16.72
N LYS A 968 13.64 -22.53 -17.39
CA LYS A 968 14.72 -22.60 -18.38
C LYS A 968 14.27 -22.26 -19.80
N ARG A 969 12.95 -22.25 -20.06
CA ARG A 969 12.34 -22.17 -21.40
C ARG A 969 12.85 -23.29 -22.31
N ILE A 970 12.90 -24.51 -21.79
CA ILE A 970 13.42 -25.69 -22.49
C ILE A 970 12.50 -26.86 -22.14
N TRP A 971 12.04 -27.63 -23.11
CA TRP A 971 11.17 -28.77 -22.81
C TRP A 971 11.93 -29.91 -22.12
N PRO A 972 11.29 -30.73 -21.27
CA PRO A 972 11.95 -31.83 -20.56
C PRO A 972 12.60 -32.88 -21.47
N PHE A 973 12.13 -33.00 -22.71
CA PHE A 973 12.64 -33.92 -23.72
C PHE A 973 13.70 -33.29 -24.64
N ALA A 974 14.01 -32.00 -24.49
CA ALA A 974 15.06 -31.34 -25.25
C ALA A 974 16.45 -31.68 -24.67
N ASN A 975 17.49 -31.57 -25.51
CA ASN A 975 18.84 -31.91 -25.12
C ASN A 975 19.31 -31.04 -23.92
N PRO A 976 19.80 -31.64 -22.80
CA PRO A 976 20.18 -30.90 -21.60
C PRO A 976 21.26 -29.83 -21.82
N MET A 977 22.09 -29.97 -22.87
CA MET A 977 23.13 -29.01 -23.23
C MET A 977 22.57 -27.65 -23.66
N GLU A 978 21.30 -27.57 -24.06
CA GLU A 978 20.65 -26.32 -24.47
C GLU A 978 20.57 -25.28 -23.32
N GLN A 979 20.80 -25.71 -22.07
CA GLN A 979 20.87 -24.81 -20.91
C GLN A 979 22.07 -23.87 -20.94
N PHE A 980 23.09 -24.14 -21.76
CA PHE A 980 24.34 -23.39 -21.79
C PHE A 980 24.40 -22.43 -22.99
N PRO A 981 24.29 -21.11 -22.77
CA PRO A 981 24.32 -20.13 -23.86
C PRO A 981 25.71 -19.98 -24.52
N GLU A 982 26.75 -20.59 -23.95
CA GLU A 982 28.10 -20.63 -24.53
C GLU A 982 28.16 -21.49 -25.82
N LEU A 983 27.21 -22.41 -26.01
CA LEU A 983 27.15 -23.26 -27.20
C LEU A 983 26.50 -22.52 -28.38
N SER A 984 27.16 -22.54 -29.54
CA SER A 984 26.61 -21.93 -30.76
C SER A 984 25.39 -22.70 -31.26
N ARG A 985 24.49 -22.03 -31.98
CA ARG A 985 23.30 -22.66 -32.58
C ARG A 985 23.68 -23.80 -33.52
N ASP A 986 24.75 -23.61 -34.30
CA ASP A 986 25.25 -24.62 -35.23
C ASP A 986 25.77 -25.87 -34.50
N LEU A 987 26.48 -25.66 -33.37
CA LEU A 987 26.95 -26.75 -32.51
C LEU A 987 25.77 -27.51 -31.92
N MET A 988 24.77 -26.82 -31.37
CA MET A 988 23.57 -27.44 -30.83
C MET A 988 22.79 -28.21 -31.90
N HIS A 989 22.62 -27.66 -33.09
CA HIS A 989 21.94 -28.34 -34.20
C HIS A 989 22.66 -29.64 -34.57
N ASN A 990 23.99 -29.61 -34.69
CA ASN A 990 24.76 -30.81 -35.00
C ASN A 990 24.74 -31.82 -33.85
N LEU A 991 24.80 -31.37 -32.60
CA LEU A 991 24.66 -32.25 -31.43
C LEU A 991 23.31 -32.97 -31.45
N THR A 992 22.21 -32.25 -31.62
CA THR A 992 20.86 -32.84 -31.68
C THR A 992 20.63 -33.71 -32.93
N THR A 993 21.43 -33.53 -33.98
CA THR A 993 21.28 -34.31 -35.22
C THR A 993 22.07 -35.62 -35.17
N TRP A 994 23.29 -35.58 -34.60
CA TRP A 994 24.26 -36.68 -34.71
C TRP A 994 24.55 -37.40 -33.40
N ALA A 995 24.20 -36.79 -32.26
CA ALA A 995 24.63 -37.24 -30.93
C ALA A 995 23.58 -36.91 -29.84
N ASP A 996 22.29 -36.90 -30.18
CA ASP A 996 21.22 -36.53 -29.23
C ASP A 996 21.01 -37.59 -28.14
N ASP A 997 21.34 -38.85 -28.45
CA ASP A 997 21.20 -39.99 -27.54
C ASP A 997 22.25 -39.99 -26.40
N LEU A 998 23.33 -39.22 -26.52
CA LEU A 998 24.40 -39.19 -25.52
C LEU A 998 24.04 -38.30 -24.34
N SER A 999 24.12 -38.87 -23.14
CA SER A 999 23.90 -38.13 -21.90
C SER A 999 25.05 -37.14 -21.63
N PRO A 1000 24.80 -36.08 -20.83
CA PRO A 1000 25.85 -35.16 -20.40
C PRO A 1000 27.07 -35.83 -19.76
N ALA A 1001 26.86 -36.95 -19.05
CA ALA A 1001 27.93 -37.70 -18.40
C ALA A 1001 28.79 -38.45 -19.43
N GLU A 1002 28.17 -39.12 -20.40
CA GLU A 1002 28.88 -39.80 -21.49
C GLU A 1002 29.64 -38.81 -22.37
N LEU A 1003 29.04 -37.65 -22.69
CA LEU A 1003 29.74 -36.56 -23.39
C LEU A 1003 30.99 -36.08 -22.63
N ALA A 1004 30.99 -36.14 -21.29
CA ALA A 1004 32.12 -35.71 -20.47
C ALA A 1004 33.30 -36.70 -20.48
N GLU A 1005 33.06 -37.96 -20.89
CA GLU A 1005 34.06 -39.04 -20.96
C GLU A 1005 34.88 -39.00 -22.26
N HIS A 1006 34.33 -38.42 -23.33
CA HIS A 1006 35.00 -38.30 -24.62
C HIS A 1006 36.15 -37.27 -24.67
N SER A 1007 37.05 -37.44 -25.62
CA SER A 1007 38.04 -36.42 -25.94
C SER A 1007 37.42 -35.28 -26.78
N ALA A 1008 38.02 -34.09 -26.72
CA ALA A 1008 37.54 -32.95 -27.51
C ALA A 1008 37.67 -33.19 -29.03
N GLU A 1009 38.57 -34.09 -29.45
CA GLU A 1009 38.76 -34.47 -30.87
C GLU A 1009 37.64 -35.40 -31.32
N GLU A 1010 37.31 -36.40 -30.49
CA GLU A 1010 36.18 -37.30 -30.71
C GLU A 1010 34.86 -36.55 -30.75
N LEU A 1011 34.60 -35.65 -29.79
CA LEU A 1011 33.37 -34.87 -29.76
C LEU A 1011 33.24 -33.95 -30.97
N GLY A 1012 34.35 -33.32 -31.38
CA GLY A 1012 34.37 -32.50 -32.60
C GLY A 1012 34.02 -33.33 -33.84
N ALA A 1013 34.61 -34.52 -33.97
CA ALA A 1013 34.31 -35.44 -35.06
C ALA A 1013 32.85 -35.94 -35.03
N LEU A 1014 32.33 -36.29 -33.84
CA LEU A 1014 30.96 -36.76 -33.60
C LEU A 1014 29.91 -35.76 -34.08
N ILE A 1015 30.11 -34.47 -33.83
CA ILE A 1015 29.19 -33.41 -34.26
C ILE A 1015 29.57 -32.81 -35.62
N HIS A 1016 30.49 -33.43 -36.37
CA HIS A 1016 31.00 -32.93 -37.65
C HIS A 1016 31.52 -31.48 -37.61
N MET A 1017 32.18 -31.09 -36.52
CA MET A 1017 32.81 -29.78 -36.34
C MET A 1017 34.30 -29.90 -35.98
N ASN A 1018 34.99 -28.77 -35.84
CA ASN A 1018 36.41 -28.78 -35.45
C ASN A 1018 36.61 -29.08 -33.95
N HIS A 1019 37.84 -29.46 -33.60
CA HIS A 1019 38.26 -29.72 -32.21
C HIS A 1019 37.93 -28.59 -31.22
N LYS A 1020 37.89 -27.33 -31.66
CA LYS A 1020 37.55 -26.20 -30.78
C LYS A 1020 36.08 -26.24 -30.34
N HIS A 1021 35.17 -26.64 -31.23
CA HIS A 1021 33.76 -26.82 -30.90
C HIS A 1021 33.57 -28.05 -30.00
N GLY A 1022 34.28 -29.15 -30.28
CA GLY A 1022 34.31 -30.32 -29.39
C GLY A 1022 34.84 -30.00 -27.99
N GLY A 1023 35.89 -29.17 -27.89
CA GLY A 1023 36.42 -28.69 -26.61
C GLY A 1023 35.45 -27.78 -25.85
N ALA A 1024 34.68 -26.95 -26.55
CA ALA A 1024 33.61 -26.15 -25.94
C ALA A 1024 32.49 -27.04 -25.37
N LEU A 1025 32.06 -28.05 -26.14
CA LEU A 1025 31.07 -29.04 -25.70
C LEU A 1025 31.56 -29.83 -24.48
N LEU A 1026 32.81 -30.30 -24.50
CA LEU A 1026 33.42 -31.04 -23.39
C LEU A 1026 33.47 -30.23 -22.10
N LYS A 1027 33.85 -28.95 -22.19
CA LYS A 1027 33.88 -28.03 -21.05
C LYS A 1027 32.50 -27.90 -20.42
N VAL A 1028 31.47 -27.76 -21.25
CA VAL A 1028 30.08 -27.66 -20.81
C VAL A 1028 29.59 -28.96 -20.19
N ALA A 1029 29.82 -30.10 -20.85
CA ALA A 1029 29.46 -31.43 -20.34
C ALA A 1029 30.06 -31.70 -18.95
N LYS A 1030 31.35 -31.40 -18.75
CA LYS A 1030 32.03 -31.52 -17.44
C LYS A 1030 31.50 -30.58 -16.36
N SER A 1031 30.91 -29.45 -16.75
CA SER A 1031 30.28 -28.51 -15.80
C SER A 1031 28.87 -28.93 -15.40
N PHE A 1032 28.29 -29.92 -16.06
CA PHE A 1032 26.95 -30.40 -15.76
C PHE A 1032 26.92 -31.12 -14.39
N PRO A 1033 26.03 -30.73 -13.45
CA PRO A 1033 25.96 -31.36 -12.14
C PRO A 1033 25.57 -32.84 -12.26
N HIS A 1034 26.40 -33.72 -11.73
CA HIS A 1034 26.11 -35.14 -11.58
C HIS A 1034 26.34 -35.57 -10.13
N ILE A 1035 25.53 -36.50 -9.64
CA ILE A 1035 25.66 -37.08 -8.29
C ILE A 1035 25.59 -38.59 -8.44
N GLU A 1036 26.62 -39.28 -8.00
CA GLU A 1036 26.61 -40.74 -7.88
C GLU A 1036 26.09 -41.13 -6.49
N LEU A 1037 25.04 -41.95 -6.45
CA LEU A 1037 24.39 -42.37 -5.21
C LEU A 1037 24.70 -43.85 -4.95
N SER A 1038 25.41 -44.13 -3.85
CA SER A 1038 25.55 -45.50 -3.32
C SER A 1038 24.68 -45.67 -2.07
N TRP A 1039 23.97 -46.80 -1.97
CA TRP A 1039 23.15 -47.12 -0.81
C TRP A 1039 23.46 -48.55 -0.33
N LYS A 1040 23.40 -48.74 0.98
CA LYS A 1040 23.52 -50.06 1.63
C LYS A 1040 22.33 -50.25 2.55
N GLN A 1041 21.49 -51.23 2.24
CA GLN A 1041 20.37 -51.60 3.10
C GLN A 1041 20.86 -52.60 4.15
N GLN A 1042 20.71 -52.23 5.41
CA GLN A 1042 20.91 -53.13 6.54
C GLN A 1042 19.53 -53.50 7.07
N TYR A 1043 19.25 -54.79 7.16
CA TYR A 1043 18.11 -55.29 7.91
C TYR A 1043 18.57 -55.40 9.36
N GLU A 1044 17.94 -54.64 10.26
CA GLU A 1044 18.09 -54.88 11.70
C GLU A 1044 17.29 -56.13 12.03
N ASP A 1045 17.98 -57.22 12.36
CA ASP A 1045 17.35 -58.40 12.95
C ASP A 1045 16.82 -57.98 14.34
N SER A 1046 15.52 -57.69 14.40
CA SER A 1046 14.81 -57.48 15.65
C SER A 1046 14.70 -58.82 16.39
N ASN A 1047 15.68 -59.10 17.24
CA ASN A 1047 15.62 -60.12 18.29
C ASN A 1047 14.95 -59.55 19.54
#